data_AF-A0A9E1RHS1-F1
#
_entry.id   AF-A0A9E1RHS1-F1
#
_cell.length_a   1.000
_cell.length_b   1.000
_cell.length_c   1.000
_cell.angle_alpha   90.00
_cell.angle_beta   90.00
_cell.angle_gamma   90.00
#
_symmetry.space_group_name_H-M   'P 1'
#
loop_
_entity.id
_entity.type
_entity.pdbx_description
1 polymer ?
#
loop_
_entity_poly.entity_id
_entity_poly.type
_entity_poly.pdbx_seq_one_letter_code
_entity_poly.pdbx_strand_id
1 'polypeptide(L)'
;MKKETTLDASYTSTQEVIARETGDINIIGFWQKPVTILLISWSLFQLYISSSLGSFVHYYIGFGLINDIYARSIHLFFGSVICLLIFPFNKGSLTERRVPLIDIILAITIGTGCLWQAFYFADIIGFAGQTRSLNLFGIINLPFEFILGWVSIFVILEAARRSVGLPLAIIGCVFVLYTLFNQYLPEPFGLSSVSFTRYVTTQWFGQEGIFGIPLGVSTKTIFLFVLFGALLNKGGAGKWFIDLAFASVGHMRGGPAKSAVLASGFTGMISGSSIANTVTTGTFTIPIMKKNGYPAVKAGAIEVASSVNGQIMPPIMGAAAFVMAEVIGLPYFDIIKHAFIPAFISYIALFYIVHLEALKLGLKPVPILENVSAVLSRGWQYLIPIVVLISMLTVFRFSADRSALYCIITLLLVFLIEEIIKRYKEKDNLIIKNSIKNTSRIIGEGLKSGAQNMITVSIAVAAAGLIMGSIGASGLSNAIQELLTGIAGNSIIPILFATAILSIILGMGLPTTANYLIVSTLMVGIVSTLGRQSGYDFPLVAIHMFCFYFGLMADVTPPVGLASYAAASISRADPIKTGIQAFWYSGRTAILPFVFMFNPELLLINVNSWLEGILIFVMSLLAIISFTAVTQNWFKLKLKLYESLMLIIACCILFRPGFLLDNFYPDTIENIDINDMERGIYSEKIIITTIDLLDKKQTITIDSEDIDHKEFNWDNLGINAMTSYLYEDAIQISILKFNAIGYQSGLQNGMNVLSVGKPVERISKYWFYIPGIMIFIGVYLIQTMRSRFSRGVSL
;
A
#
# COMPACT_ATOMS: atom_id res chain seq x y z
N MET A 1 -30.08 -37.68 2.72
CA MET A 1 -28.82 -37.50 3.50
C MET A 1 -27.57 -37.30 2.61
N LYS A 2 -27.64 -36.53 1.51
CA LYS A 2 -26.46 -36.27 0.63
C LYS A 2 -26.16 -34.77 0.42
N LYS A 3 -26.77 -33.90 1.24
CA LYS A 3 -26.67 -32.43 1.13
C LYS A 3 -25.95 -31.76 2.31
N GLU A 4 -25.55 -32.52 3.32
CA GLU A 4 -24.88 -32.02 4.53
C GLU A 4 -23.34 -32.09 4.46
N THR A 5 -22.75 -32.99 3.66
CA THR A 5 -21.29 -33.16 3.59
C THR A 5 -20.55 -32.04 2.86
N THR A 6 -21.20 -31.29 1.96
CA THR A 6 -20.57 -30.14 1.28
C THR A 6 -20.55 -28.88 2.15
N LEU A 7 -21.37 -28.82 3.21
CA LEU A 7 -21.45 -27.68 4.11
C LEU A 7 -20.22 -27.59 5.00
N ASP A 8 -19.80 -28.72 5.57
CA ASP A 8 -18.63 -28.80 6.47
C ASP A 8 -17.32 -28.54 5.73
N ALA A 9 -17.11 -29.13 4.54
CA ALA A 9 -15.87 -28.97 3.78
C ALA A 9 -15.57 -27.50 3.39
N SER A 10 -16.59 -26.70 3.09
CA SER A 10 -16.41 -25.27 2.75
C SER A 10 -16.13 -24.40 3.98
N TYR A 11 -16.71 -24.75 5.13
CA TYR A 11 -16.51 -24.04 6.39
C TYR A 11 -15.08 -24.24 6.90
N THR A 12 -14.57 -25.48 6.80
CA THR A 12 -13.18 -25.82 7.09
C THR A 12 -12.22 -25.04 6.18
N SER A 13 -12.50 -24.94 4.87
CA SER A 13 -11.64 -24.20 3.93
C SER A 13 -11.51 -22.70 4.25
N THR A 14 -12.58 -22.06 4.75
CA THR A 14 -12.55 -20.63 5.11
C THR A 14 -11.74 -20.41 6.37
N GLN A 15 -11.95 -21.24 7.39
CA GLN A 15 -11.18 -21.18 8.63
C GLN A 15 -9.69 -21.47 8.41
N GLU A 16 -9.35 -22.37 7.49
CA GLU A 16 -7.96 -22.65 7.11
C GLU A 16 -7.30 -21.46 6.38
N VAL A 17 -8.02 -20.77 5.50
CA VAL A 17 -7.51 -19.54 4.85
C VAL A 17 -7.30 -18.43 5.89
N ILE A 18 -8.25 -18.25 6.82
CA ILE A 18 -8.11 -17.29 7.93
C ILE A 18 -6.89 -17.65 8.78
N ALA A 19 -6.80 -18.90 9.25
CA ALA A 19 -5.73 -19.33 10.13
C ALA A 19 -4.35 -19.18 9.48
N ARG A 20 -4.25 -19.29 8.14
CA ARG A 20 -3.02 -18.98 7.41
C ARG A 20 -2.70 -17.48 7.36
N GLU A 21 -3.69 -16.65 7.07
CA GLU A 21 -3.50 -15.19 7.02
C GLU A 21 -3.21 -14.59 8.40
N THR A 22 -4.01 -14.95 9.40
CA THR A 22 -3.95 -14.36 10.75
C THR A 22 -2.98 -15.08 11.68
N GLY A 23 -2.47 -16.26 11.29
CA GLY A 23 -1.65 -17.10 12.17
C GLY A 23 -2.42 -17.66 13.38
N ASP A 24 -3.77 -17.67 13.33
CA ASP A 24 -4.62 -18.20 14.40
C ASP A 24 -4.73 -19.74 14.38
N ILE A 25 -3.57 -20.39 14.49
CA ILE A 25 -3.41 -21.84 14.55
C ILE A 25 -3.15 -22.25 16.00
N ASN A 26 -3.97 -23.15 16.54
CA ASN A 26 -3.81 -23.62 17.92
C ASN A 26 -2.72 -24.70 18.02
N ILE A 27 -1.69 -24.41 18.81
CA ILE A 27 -0.65 -25.39 19.16
C ILE A 27 -1.12 -26.21 20.36
N ILE A 28 -0.99 -27.53 20.25
CA ILE A 28 -1.33 -28.50 21.29
C ILE A 28 -0.06 -29.04 21.95
N GLY A 29 -0.11 -29.21 23.27
CA GLY A 29 0.94 -29.84 24.06
C GLY A 29 1.92 -28.85 24.69
N PHE A 30 3.14 -29.32 25.00
CA PHE A 30 4.14 -28.55 25.73
C PHE A 30 4.47 -27.19 25.08
N TRP A 31 4.48 -27.13 23.75
CA TRP A 31 4.87 -25.95 22.97
C TRP A 31 3.83 -24.81 22.96
N GLN A 32 2.61 -25.04 23.45
CA GLN A 32 1.58 -24.00 23.50
C GLN A 32 1.99 -22.81 24.39
N LYS A 33 2.53 -23.09 25.58
CA LYS A 33 2.95 -22.06 26.54
C LYS A 33 4.17 -21.28 26.04
N PRO A 34 5.29 -21.92 25.62
CA PRO A 34 6.43 -21.21 25.05
C PRO A 34 6.07 -20.31 23.87
N VAL A 35 5.24 -20.78 22.94
CA VAL A 35 4.84 -19.97 21.77
C VAL A 35 3.97 -18.78 22.18
N THR A 36 3.05 -18.97 23.12
CA THR A 36 2.26 -17.85 23.66
C THR A 36 3.14 -16.82 24.35
N ILE A 37 4.15 -17.25 25.10
CA ILE A 37 5.14 -16.36 25.73
C ILE A 37 5.92 -15.61 24.65
N LEU A 38 6.41 -16.28 23.60
CA LEU A 38 7.13 -15.63 22.51
C LEU A 38 6.28 -14.58 21.79
N LEU A 39 5.00 -14.86 21.51
CA LEU A 39 4.07 -13.91 20.88
C LEU A 39 3.89 -12.64 21.73
N ILE A 40 3.62 -12.83 23.03
CA ILE A 40 3.44 -11.69 23.94
C ILE A 40 4.76 -10.92 24.11
N SER A 41 5.88 -11.62 24.27
CA SER A 41 7.21 -11.01 24.35
C SER A 41 7.56 -10.21 23.11
N TRP A 42 7.19 -10.66 21.92
CA TRP A 42 7.40 -9.89 20.69
C TRP A 42 6.59 -8.59 20.72
N SER A 43 5.31 -8.63 21.07
CA SER A 43 4.48 -7.43 21.20
C SER A 43 5.02 -6.45 22.26
N LEU A 44 5.46 -6.96 23.41
CA LEU A 44 6.05 -6.14 24.47
C LEU A 44 7.39 -5.55 24.04
N PHE A 45 8.22 -6.30 23.31
CA PHE A 45 9.47 -5.80 22.75
C PHE A 45 9.24 -4.64 21.78
N GLN A 46 8.22 -4.74 20.92
CA GLN A 46 7.88 -3.69 19.95
C GLN A 46 7.35 -2.43 20.62
N LEU A 47 6.53 -2.59 21.68
CA LEU A 47 6.12 -1.47 22.53
C LEU A 47 7.31 -0.85 23.27
N TYR A 48 8.26 -1.67 23.76
CA TYR A 48 9.45 -1.20 24.45
C TYR A 48 10.31 -0.30 23.56
N ILE A 49 10.69 -0.78 22.37
CA ILE A 49 11.56 -0.01 21.45
C ILE A 49 10.93 1.29 20.96
N SER A 50 9.59 1.32 20.89
CA SER A 50 8.84 2.49 20.42
C SER A 50 8.51 3.48 21.55
N SER A 51 8.62 3.04 22.81
CA SER A 51 8.37 3.85 23.99
C SER A 51 9.61 4.61 24.44
N SER A 52 9.41 5.68 25.21
CA SER A 52 10.50 6.39 25.89
C SER A 52 11.15 5.56 27.01
N LEU A 53 10.66 4.35 27.30
CA LEU A 53 11.18 3.50 28.35
C LEU A 53 12.62 3.09 28.08
N GLY A 54 13.01 2.82 26.83
CA GLY A 54 14.40 2.48 26.50
C GLY A 54 15.36 3.63 26.80
N SER A 55 14.95 4.87 26.51
CA SER A 55 15.71 6.08 26.84
C SER A 55 15.76 6.31 28.36
N PHE A 56 14.65 6.07 29.05
CA PHE A 56 14.59 6.15 30.52
C PHE A 56 15.54 5.13 31.17
N VAL A 57 15.48 3.85 30.77
CA VAL A 57 16.36 2.80 31.30
C VAL A 57 17.82 3.13 31.03
N HIS A 58 18.14 3.64 29.83
CA HIS A 58 19.50 4.08 29.52
C HIS A 58 19.97 5.25 30.39
N TYR A 59 19.08 6.23 30.65
CA TYR A 59 19.42 7.36 31.51
C TYR A 59 19.73 6.93 32.95
N TYR A 60 18.98 5.98 33.51
CA TYR A 60 19.16 5.55 34.91
C TYR A 60 20.19 4.43 35.11
N ILE A 61 20.35 3.53 34.14
CA ILE A 61 21.14 2.29 34.30
C ILE A 61 22.31 2.23 33.30
N GLY A 62 22.43 3.18 32.38
CA GLY A 62 23.52 3.25 31.39
C GLY A 62 23.37 2.28 30.20
N PHE A 63 22.36 1.40 30.20
CA PHE A 63 22.04 0.48 29.11
C PHE A 63 20.54 0.49 28.80
N GLY A 64 20.12 0.01 27.63
CA GLY A 64 18.70 -0.15 27.30
C GLY A 64 18.24 0.50 26.00
N LEU A 65 19.04 1.39 25.41
CA LEU A 65 18.83 1.85 24.04
C LEU A 65 19.17 0.73 23.05
N ILE A 66 18.20 0.36 22.23
CA ILE A 66 18.37 -0.62 21.16
C ILE A 66 18.42 0.14 19.84
N ASN A 67 19.54 0.04 19.14
CA ASN A 67 19.69 0.61 17.81
C ASN A 67 18.72 -0.09 16.83
N ASP A 68 18.24 0.67 15.83
CA ASP A 68 17.35 0.19 14.77
C ASP A 68 17.82 -1.10 14.12
N ILE A 69 19.12 -1.26 13.88
CA ILE A 69 19.63 -2.48 13.24
C ILE A 69 19.46 -3.70 14.15
N TYR A 70 19.79 -3.56 15.44
CA TYR A 70 19.57 -4.63 16.41
C TYR A 70 18.08 -4.94 16.56
N ALA A 71 17.23 -3.91 16.52
CA ALA A 71 15.79 -4.08 16.56
C ALA A 71 15.25 -4.89 15.37
N ARG A 72 15.75 -4.65 14.15
CA ARG A 72 15.39 -5.44 12.95
C ARG A 72 15.76 -6.91 13.12
N SER A 73 16.96 -7.20 13.62
CA SER A 73 17.43 -8.57 13.85
C SER A 73 16.58 -9.31 14.88
N ILE A 74 16.24 -8.66 15.99
CA ILE A 74 15.38 -9.24 17.02
C ILE A 74 13.93 -9.37 16.53
N HIS A 75 13.44 -8.42 15.73
CA HIS A 75 12.11 -8.51 15.12
C HIS A 75 12.01 -9.72 14.17
N LEU A 76 13.01 -9.91 13.30
CA LEU A 76 13.05 -11.07 12.41
C LEU A 76 13.16 -12.38 13.20
N PHE A 77 13.99 -12.40 14.26
CA PHE A 77 14.09 -13.55 15.17
C PHE A 77 12.71 -14.00 15.65
N PHE A 78 11.91 -13.09 16.22
CA PHE A 78 10.57 -13.43 16.67
C PHE A 78 9.69 -13.91 15.50
N GLY A 79 9.66 -13.16 14.40
CA GLY A 79 8.86 -13.49 13.23
C GLY A 79 9.15 -14.88 12.68
N SER A 80 10.42 -15.20 12.41
CA SER A 80 10.81 -16.46 11.77
C SER A 80 10.73 -17.66 12.70
N VAL A 81 11.12 -17.50 13.98
CA VAL A 81 11.04 -18.57 14.98
C VAL A 81 9.57 -18.94 15.21
N ILE A 82 8.71 -17.95 15.47
CA ILE A 82 7.30 -18.18 15.71
C ILE A 82 6.63 -18.73 14.44
N CYS A 83 6.99 -18.25 13.25
CA CYS A 83 6.50 -18.77 11.98
C CYS A 83 6.71 -20.28 11.86
N LEU A 84 7.92 -20.78 12.10
CA LEU A 84 8.22 -22.21 11.95
C LEU A 84 7.49 -23.07 13.00
N LEU A 85 7.31 -22.53 14.21
CA LEU A 85 6.57 -23.19 15.29
C LEU A 85 5.05 -23.22 15.07
N ILE A 86 4.46 -22.20 14.40
CA ILE A 86 3.01 -22.08 14.16
C ILE A 86 2.57 -22.65 12.81
N PHE A 87 3.32 -22.42 11.73
CA PHE A 87 2.98 -22.89 10.38
C PHE A 87 3.63 -24.24 10.00
N PRO A 88 2.84 -25.29 9.70
CA PRO A 88 3.35 -26.63 9.43
C PRO A 88 4.03 -26.76 8.06
N PHE A 89 4.95 -27.70 7.95
CA PHE A 89 5.59 -28.06 6.67
C PHE A 89 4.60 -28.64 5.64
N ASN A 90 3.70 -29.53 6.09
CA ASN A 90 2.67 -30.19 5.28
C ASN A 90 1.27 -29.60 5.52
N LYS A 91 0.42 -29.61 4.48
CA LYS A 91 -0.97 -29.10 4.48
C LYS A 91 -1.97 -29.94 5.32
N GLY A 92 -1.52 -30.58 6.40
CA GLY A 92 -2.43 -31.28 7.33
C GLY A 92 -3.38 -30.31 8.04
N SER A 93 -4.34 -30.84 8.81
CA SER A 93 -5.34 -30.04 9.54
C SER A 93 -4.70 -28.84 10.25
N LEU A 94 -5.03 -27.63 9.81
CA LEU A 94 -4.41 -26.38 10.24
C LEU A 94 -5.00 -25.81 11.52
N THR A 95 -6.05 -26.42 12.07
CA THR A 95 -6.71 -25.93 13.29
C THR A 95 -5.97 -26.32 14.56
N GLU A 96 -5.29 -27.46 14.55
CA GLU A 96 -4.68 -28.09 15.73
C GLU A 96 -3.34 -28.75 15.38
N ARG A 97 -2.24 -28.31 16.02
CA ARG A 97 -0.88 -28.75 15.64
C ARG A 97 0.00 -29.16 16.82
N ARG A 98 0.74 -30.27 16.64
CA ARG A 98 1.94 -30.61 17.43
C ARG A 98 3.20 -30.22 16.66
N VAL A 99 4.18 -29.62 17.35
CA VAL A 99 5.42 -29.12 16.72
C VAL A 99 6.39 -30.29 16.51
N PRO A 100 6.79 -30.61 15.27
CA PRO A 100 7.77 -31.66 15.00
C PRO A 100 9.21 -31.17 15.23
N LEU A 101 10.14 -32.10 15.43
CA LEU A 101 11.54 -31.81 15.72
C LEU A 101 12.23 -30.99 14.62
N ILE A 102 11.89 -31.24 13.35
CA ILE A 102 12.48 -30.51 12.23
C ILE A 102 12.18 -29.01 12.28
N ASP A 103 10.98 -28.64 12.74
CA ASP A 103 10.58 -27.25 12.84
C ASP A 103 11.28 -26.54 14.01
N ILE A 104 11.59 -27.30 15.07
CA ILE A 104 12.42 -26.82 16.18
C ILE A 104 13.86 -26.59 15.71
N ILE A 105 14.44 -27.51 14.93
CA ILE A 105 15.80 -27.37 14.39
C ILE A 105 15.89 -26.15 13.47
N LEU A 106 14.92 -25.99 12.55
CA LEU A 106 14.87 -24.82 11.67
C LEU A 106 14.69 -23.52 12.47
N ALA A 107 13.82 -23.53 13.49
CA ALA A 107 13.60 -22.38 14.35
C ALA A 107 14.88 -21.99 15.14
N ILE A 108 15.61 -22.97 15.69
CA ILE A 108 16.88 -22.72 16.36
C ILE A 108 17.90 -22.17 15.36
N THR A 109 17.98 -22.74 14.16
CA THR A 109 18.96 -22.34 13.14
C THR A 109 18.76 -20.89 12.65
N ILE A 110 17.51 -20.52 12.34
CA ILE A 110 17.23 -19.12 11.96
C ILE A 110 17.35 -18.17 13.15
N GLY A 111 16.99 -18.67 14.34
CA GLY A 111 17.10 -17.91 15.58
C GLY A 111 18.56 -17.56 15.89
N THR A 112 19.48 -18.52 15.76
CA THR A 112 20.92 -18.27 15.90
C THR A 112 21.43 -17.35 14.81
N GLY A 113 20.98 -17.48 13.57
CA GLY A 113 21.32 -16.54 12.48
C GLY A 113 20.94 -15.10 12.78
N CYS A 114 19.72 -14.87 13.27
CA CYS A 114 19.24 -13.53 13.62
C CYS A 114 19.96 -12.94 14.84
N LEU A 115 20.19 -13.76 15.88
CA LEU A 115 20.92 -13.32 17.06
C LEU A 115 22.40 -13.08 16.76
N TRP A 116 23.03 -13.89 15.90
CA TRP A 116 24.39 -13.66 15.44
C TRP A 116 24.51 -12.30 14.75
N GLN A 117 23.59 -12.00 13.83
CA GLN A 117 23.50 -10.69 13.20
C GLN A 117 23.31 -9.58 14.24
N ALA A 118 22.45 -9.78 15.24
CA ALA A 118 22.23 -8.79 16.30
C ALA A 118 23.48 -8.54 17.15
N PHE A 119 24.24 -9.56 17.54
CA PHE A 119 25.39 -9.36 18.42
C PHE A 119 26.63 -8.85 17.69
N TYR A 120 26.87 -9.34 16.48
CA TYR A 120 28.11 -9.05 15.75
C TYR A 120 27.95 -7.99 14.66
N PHE A 121 26.79 -7.32 14.55
CA PHE A 121 26.54 -6.35 13.49
C PHE A 121 27.68 -5.33 13.34
N ALA A 122 28.12 -4.73 14.45
CA ALA A 122 29.15 -3.69 14.45
C ALA A 122 30.50 -4.17 13.89
N ASP A 123 30.84 -5.45 14.10
CA ASP A 123 32.06 -6.07 13.57
C ASP A 123 31.92 -6.50 12.10
N ILE A 124 30.68 -6.63 11.62
CA ILE A 124 30.33 -7.13 10.28
C ILE A 124 30.19 -5.96 9.28
N ILE A 125 29.77 -4.77 9.73
CA ILE A 125 29.67 -3.58 8.86
C ILE A 125 31.07 -3.19 8.35
N GLY A 126 31.24 -3.16 7.03
CA GLY A 126 32.48 -2.69 6.38
C GLY A 126 33.22 -3.76 5.59
N PHE A 127 32.83 -5.03 5.71
CA PHE A 127 33.49 -6.16 5.04
C PHE A 127 32.61 -6.81 3.96
N ALA A 128 32.05 -6.01 3.04
CA ALA A 128 31.29 -6.54 1.90
C ALA A 128 32.16 -7.53 1.10
N GLY A 129 31.70 -8.77 0.96
CA GLY A 129 32.44 -9.84 0.28
C GLY A 129 33.47 -10.61 1.13
N GLN A 130 33.57 -10.36 2.44
CA GLN A 130 34.34 -11.22 3.36
C GLN A 130 33.41 -11.88 4.38
N THR A 131 33.68 -13.15 4.70
CA THR A 131 32.93 -13.91 5.71
C THR A 131 33.92 -14.46 6.73
N ARG A 132 33.61 -14.32 8.02
CA ARG A 132 34.44 -14.88 9.08
C ARG A 132 34.31 -16.39 9.11
N SER A 133 35.44 -17.03 9.31
CA SER A 133 35.56 -18.46 9.47
C SER A 133 35.84 -18.81 10.93
N LEU A 134 35.20 -19.86 11.43
CA LEU A 134 35.36 -20.33 12.79
C LEU A 134 36.50 -21.35 12.80
N ASN A 135 37.61 -21.01 13.45
CA ASN A 135 38.71 -21.94 13.68
C ASN A 135 38.38 -22.85 14.87
N LEU A 136 37.91 -24.06 14.58
CA LEU A 136 37.71 -25.09 15.60
C LEU A 136 39.05 -25.75 15.92
N PHE A 137 39.48 -25.62 17.18
CA PHE A 137 40.66 -26.28 17.74
C PHE A 137 41.99 -26.03 16.98
N GLY A 138 42.07 -24.96 16.17
CA GLY A 138 43.25 -24.63 15.36
C GLY A 138 43.52 -25.58 14.18
N ILE A 139 42.59 -26.50 13.87
CA ILE A 139 42.77 -27.56 12.86
C ILE A 139 41.73 -27.45 11.74
N ILE A 140 40.51 -26.98 12.04
CA ILE A 140 39.42 -26.91 11.06
C ILE A 140 38.96 -25.46 10.94
N ASN A 141 39.15 -24.86 9.77
CA ASN A 141 38.64 -23.53 9.46
C ASN A 141 37.30 -23.64 8.72
N LEU A 142 36.18 -23.58 9.46
CA LEU A 142 34.84 -23.68 8.89
C LEU A 142 34.36 -22.28 8.42
N PRO A 143 33.91 -22.08 7.18
CA PRO A 143 33.35 -20.81 6.72
C PRO A 143 31.94 -20.58 7.31
N PHE A 144 31.89 -20.38 8.63
CA PHE A 144 30.67 -20.38 9.43
C PHE A 144 29.66 -19.34 8.94
N GLU A 145 30.08 -18.09 8.72
CA GLU A 145 29.16 -17.03 8.30
C GLU A 145 28.60 -17.24 6.89
N PHE A 146 29.43 -17.77 5.98
CA PHE A 146 28.98 -18.15 4.63
C PHE A 146 27.88 -19.21 4.70
N ILE A 147 28.08 -20.27 5.50
CA ILE A 147 27.11 -21.35 5.68
C ILE A 147 25.85 -20.82 6.37
N LEU A 148 26.02 -20.05 7.45
CA LEU A 148 24.93 -19.48 8.24
C LEU A 148 24.03 -18.59 7.38
N GLY A 149 24.62 -17.71 6.56
CA GLY A 149 23.88 -16.81 5.69
C GLY A 149 23.06 -17.56 4.63
N TRP A 150 23.65 -18.54 3.94
CA TRP A 150 22.92 -19.35 2.95
C TRP A 150 21.81 -20.18 3.56
N VAL A 151 22.10 -20.87 4.68
CA VAL A 151 21.08 -21.64 5.40
C VAL A 151 19.94 -20.73 5.84
N SER A 152 20.25 -19.55 6.38
CA SER A 152 19.23 -18.61 6.82
C SER A 152 18.38 -18.07 5.67
N ILE A 153 18.97 -17.77 4.52
CA ILE A 153 18.24 -17.40 3.29
C ILE A 153 17.25 -18.50 2.89
N PHE A 154 17.69 -19.76 2.83
CA PHE A 154 16.79 -20.87 2.49
C PHE A 154 15.69 -21.09 3.53
N VAL A 155 16.00 -20.92 4.82
CA VAL A 155 14.99 -21.00 5.88
C VAL A 155 13.97 -19.87 5.79
N ILE A 156 14.36 -18.65 5.39
CA ILE A 156 13.42 -17.55 5.14
C ILE A 156 12.51 -17.87 3.94
N LEU A 157 13.04 -18.40 2.84
CA LEU A 157 12.22 -18.82 1.69
C LEU A 157 11.24 -19.95 2.06
N GLU A 158 11.68 -20.88 2.89
CA GLU A 158 10.82 -21.94 3.43
C GLU A 158 9.76 -21.40 4.40
N ALA A 159 10.11 -20.44 5.26
CA ALA A 159 9.15 -19.74 6.12
C ALA A 159 8.12 -18.97 5.29
N ALA A 160 8.54 -18.33 4.21
CA ALA A 160 7.67 -17.63 3.27
C ALA A 160 6.71 -18.62 2.56
N ARG A 161 7.20 -19.79 2.14
CA ARG A 161 6.36 -20.86 1.57
C ARG A 161 5.26 -21.31 2.53
N ARG A 162 5.58 -21.42 3.83
CA ARG A 162 4.68 -21.93 4.88
C ARG A 162 3.64 -20.91 5.34
N SER A 163 4.04 -19.65 5.53
CA SER A 163 3.18 -18.60 6.08
C SER A 163 2.42 -17.83 5.01
N VAL A 164 3.11 -17.42 3.95
CA VAL A 164 2.55 -16.57 2.89
C VAL A 164 2.02 -17.42 1.74
N GLY A 165 2.84 -18.35 1.27
CA GLY A 165 2.47 -19.29 0.22
C GLY A 165 3.58 -19.54 -0.79
N LEU A 166 3.31 -20.51 -1.67
CA LEU A 166 4.25 -20.94 -2.70
C LEU A 166 4.67 -19.84 -3.69
N PRO A 167 3.78 -18.91 -4.14
CA PRO A 167 4.18 -17.88 -5.10
C PRO A 167 5.36 -17.03 -4.62
N LEU A 168 5.35 -16.55 -3.37
CA LEU A 168 6.44 -15.72 -2.84
C LEU A 168 7.77 -16.46 -2.76
N ALA A 169 7.74 -17.73 -2.33
CA ALA A 169 8.95 -18.55 -2.27
C ALA A 169 9.53 -18.84 -3.65
N ILE A 170 8.68 -19.13 -4.65
CA ILE A 170 9.12 -19.32 -6.04
C ILE A 170 9.76 -18.04 -6.56
N ILE A 171 9.11 -16.89 -6.38
CA ILE A 171 9.63 -15.60 -6.83
C ILE A 171 10.99 -15.34 -6.16
N GLY A 172 11.11 -15.51 -4.85
CA GLY A 172 12.39 -15.38 -4.14
C GLY A 172 13.48 -16.31 -4.69
N CYS A 173 13.16 -17.58 -4.95
CA CYS A 173 14.10 -18.52 -5.59
C CYS A 173 14.51 -18.07 -6.99
N VAL A 174 13.57 -17.58 -7.82
CA VAL A 174 13.85 -17.08 -9.17
C VAL A 174 14.80 -15.89 -9.12
N PHE A 175 14.60 -14.94 -8.19
CA PHE A 175 15.49 -13.79 -8.04
C PHE A 175 16.89 -14.15 -7.53
N VAL A 176 16.99 -15.11 -6.61
CA VAL A 176 18.28 -15.67 -6.16
C VAL A 176 19.00 -16.30 -7.34
N LEU A 177 18.33 -17.17 -8.09
CA LEU A 177 18.92 -17.85 -9.25
C LEU A 177 19.29 -16.87 -10.37
N TYR A 178 18.41 -15.90 -10.67
CA TYR A 178 18.69 -14.85 -11.65
C TYR A 178 19.95 -14.07 -11.28
N THR A 179 20.09 -13.64 -10.03
CA THR A 179 21.26 -12.84 -9.61
C THR A 179 22.58 -13.60 -9.72
N LEU A 180 22.56 -14.91 -9.48
CA LEU A 180 23.74 -15.76 -9.55
C LEU A 180 24.08 -16.20 -10.99
N PHE A 181 23.07 -16.33 -11.86
CA PHE A 181 23.19 -17.01 -13.14
C PHE A 181 22.71 -16.18 -14.35
N ASN A 182 22.41 -14.89 -14.19
CA ASN A 182 21.96 -13.99 -15.27
C ASN A 182 22.89 -14.00 -16.49
N GLN A 183 24.19 -14.22 -16.32
CA GLN A 183 25.19 -14.28 -17.41
C GLN A 183 24.89 -15.32 -18.51
N TYR A 184 24.06 -16.32 -18.24
CA TYR A 184 23.67 -17.35 -19.21
C TYR A 184 22.39 -17.01 -19.99
N LEU A 185 21.73 -15.89 -19.68
CA LEU A 185 20.50 -15.46 -20.34
C LEU A 185 20.83 -14.63 -21.59
N PRO A 186 19.96 -14.64 -22.62
CA PRO A 186 20.10 -13.75 -23.77
C PRO A 186 19.89 -12.28 -23.38
N GLU A 187 20.47 -11.37 -24.16
CA GLU A 187 20.19 -9.93 -24.05
C GLU A 187 18.68 -9.65 -24.21
N PRO A 188 18.12 -8.68 -23.47
CA PRO A 188 18.78 -7.75 -22.54
C PRO A 188 18.98 -8.29 -21.11
N PHE A 189 18.60 -9.55 -20.84
CA PHE A 189 18.66 -10.13 -19.49
C PHE A 189 20.03 -10.72 -19.11
N GLY A 190 20.91 -10.90 -20.09
CA GLY A 190 22.30 -11.35 -19.90
C GLY A 190 23.19 -10.25 -19.32
N LEU A 191 23.47 -10.30 -18.02
CA LEU A 191 24.31 -9.33 -17.30
C LEU A 191 25.49 -10.02 -16.58
N SER A 192 26.37 -9.25 -15.92
CA SER A 192 27.47 -9.81 -15.12
C SER A 192 26.94 -10.51 -13.86
N SER A 193 27.49 -11.70 -13.56
CA SER A 193 27.10 -12.48 -12.39
C SER A 193 27.69 -11.95 -11.09
N VAL A 194 26.96 -12.15 -10.00
CA VAL A 194 27.40 -11.83 -8.64
C VAL A 194 27.97 -13.08 -7.99
N SER A 195 29.16 -12.99 -7.36
CA SER A 195 29.75 -14.14 -6.66
C SER A 195 28.88 -14.58 -5.47
N PHE A 196 28.88 -15.88 -5.17
CA PHE A 196 28.09 -16.45 -4.06
C PHE A 196 28.39 -15.78 -2.71
N THR A 197 29.66 -15.44 -2.45
CA THR A 197 30.08 -14.74 -1.22
C THR A 197 29.57 -13.30 -1.18
N ARG A 198 29.66 -12.57 -2.30
CA ARG A 198 29.12 -11.21 -2.37
C ARG A 198 27.61 -11.23 -2.19
N TYR A 199 26.91 -12.17 -2.82
CA TYR A 199 25.48 -12.30 -2.70
C TYR A 199 25.05 -12.57 -1.24
N VAL A 200 25.61 -13.58 -0.58
CA VAL A 200 25.22 -13.91 0.81
C VAL A 200 25.54 -12.78 1.79
N THR A 201 26.68 -12.09 1.60
CA THR A 201 27.05 -10.93 2.43
C THR A 201 26.12 -9.75 2.21
N THR A 202 25.78 -9.40 0.97
CA THR A 202 24.79 -8.36 0.67
C THR A 202 23.41 -8.71 1.23
N GLN A 203 22.98 -9.97 1.13
CA GLN A 203 21.62 -10.41 1.47
C GLN A 203 21.38 -10.56 2.98
N TRP A 204 22.28 -11.25 3.67
CA TRP A 204 22.09 -11.61 5.08
C TRP A 204 22.83 -10.67 6.03
N PHE A 205 24.00 -10.18 5.64
CA PHE A 205 24.85 -9.36 6.52
C PHE A 205 24.75 -7.86 6.23
N GLY A 206 24.32 -7.49 5.01
CA GLY A 206 24.11 -6.11 4.57
C GLY A 206 22.72 -5.56 4.84
N GLN A 207 22.54 -4.27 4.54
CA GLN A 207 21.26 -3.55 4.65
C GLN A 207 20.50 -3.45 3.31
N GLU A 208 21.03 -4.02 2.24
CA GLU A 208 20.35 -4.02 0.93
C GLU A 208 19.39 -5.21 0.76
N GLY A 209 19.59 -6.29 1.54
CA GLY A 209 18.77 -7.50 1.50
C GLY A 209 17.72 -7.58 2.62
N ILE A 210 17.72 -8.71 3.32
CA ILE A 210 16.68 -9.08 4.31
C ILE A 210 16.58 -8.06 5.46
N PHE A 211 17.71 -7.52 5.92
CA PHE A 211 17.76 -6.53 7.01
C PHE A 211 17.59 -5.07 6.55
N GLY A 212 17.17 -4.86 5.31
CA GLY A 212 17.02 -3.53 4.72
C GLY A 212 15.78 -2.75 5.14
N ILE A 213 15.46 -1.74 4.33
CA ILE A 213 14.33 -0.82 4.52
C ILE A 213 13.02 -1.55 4.87
N PRO A 214 12.60 -2.63 4.18
CA PRO A 214 11.34 -3.31 4.45
C PRO A 214 11.21 -3.75 5.91
N LEU A 215 12.24 -4.45 6.41
CA LEU A 215 12.25 -4.99 7.76
C LEU A 215 12.34 -3.87 8.80
N GLY A 216 13.00 -2.76 8.46
CA GLY A 216 13.00 -1.52 9.24
C GLY A 216 11.60 -0.96 9.45
N VAL A 217 10.84 -0.77 8.36
CA VAL A 217 9.45 -0.27 8.43
C VAL A 217 8.53 -1.24 9.17
N SER A 218 8.74 -2.54 8.97
CA SER A 218 8.03 -3.61 9.69
C SER A 218 8.21 -3.52 11.20
N THR A 219 9.45 -3.29 11.63
CA THR A 219 9.83 -3.18 13.04
C THR A 219 9.31 -1.88 13.66
N LYS A 220 9.53 -0.74 13.02
CA LYS A 220 9.21 0.57 13.62
C LYS A 220 7.72 0.91 13.58
N THR A 221 7.03 0.59 12.49
CA THR A 221 5.72 1.19 12.20
C THR A 221 4.64 0.15 12.00
N ILE A 222 4.83 -0.81 11.08
CA ILE A 222 3.75 -1.75 10.70
C ILE A 222 3.30 -2.57 11.91
N PHE A 223 4.23 -3.05 12.74
CA PHE A 223 3.89 -3.84 13.93
C PHE A 223 2.90 -3.11 14.83
N LEU A 224 3.14 -1.84 15.15
CA LEU A 224 2.32 -1.07 16.07
C LEU A 224 0.90 -0.86 15.52
N PHE A 225 0.75 -0.62 14.23
CA PHE A 225 -0.57 -0.46 13.61
C PHE A 225 -1.33 -1.79 13.53
N VAL A 226 -0.64 -2.89 13.20
CA VAL A 226 -1.24 -4.24 13.25
C VAL A 226 -1.67 -4.59 14.68
N LEU A 227 -0.85 -4.26 15.68
CA LEU A 227 -1.16 -4.46 17.08
C LEU A 227 -2.35 -3.59 17.52
N PHE A 228 -2.38 -2.31 17.12
CA PHE A 228 -3.50 -1.41 17.38
C PHE A 228 -4.80 -1.96 16.79
N GLY A 229 -4.80 -2.37 15.52
CA GLY A 229 -5.97 -2.96 14.86
C GLY A 229 -6.43 -4.26 15.52
N ALA A 230 -5.50 -5.12 15.94
CA ALA A 230 -5.82 -6.35 16.66
C ALA A 230 -6.43 -6.08 18.04
N LEU A 231 -5.87 -5.15 18.82
CA LEU A 231 -6.41 -4.71 20.10
C LEU A 231 -7.81 -4.13 19.92
N LEU A 232 -8.00 -3.24 18.94
CA LEU A 232 -9.26 -2.56 18.65
C LEU A 232 -10.36 -3.57 18.29
N ASN A 233 -10.02 -4.58 17.47
CA ASN A 233 -10.93 -5.67 17.12
C ASN A 233 -11.26 -6.57 18.33
N LYS A 234 -10.28 -6.93 19.16
CA LYS A 234 -10.52 -7.69 20.41
C LYS A 234 -11.37 -6.91 21.41
N GLY A 235 -11.32 -5.58 21.36
CA GLY A 235 -12.17 -4.68 22.13
C GLY A 235 -13.64 -4.64 21.69
N GLY A 236 -14.00 -5.20 20.53
CA GLY A 236 -15.38 -5.22 20.02
C GLY A 236 -15.71 -4.16 18.97
N ALA A 237 -14.75 -3.32 18.59
CA ALA A 237 -14.97 -2.22 17.65
C ALA A 237 -15.39 -2.70 16.24
N GLY A 238 -14.86 -3.84 15.75
CA GLY A 238 -15.18 -4.36 14.43
C GLY A 238 -16.69 -4.62 14.23
N LYS A 239 -17.34 -5.26 15.22
CA LYS A 239 -18.80 -5.47 15.20
C LYS A 239 -19.55 -4.15 15.29
N TRP A 240 -19.07 -3.23 16.13
CA TRP A 240 -19.68 -1.91 16.28
C TRP A 240 -19.67 -1.10 14.98
N PHE A 241 -18.58 -1.12 14.20
CA PHE A 241 -18.52 -0.46 12.90
C PHE A 241 -19.50 -1.05 11.88
N ILE A 242 -19.70 -2.37 11.89
CA ILE A 242 -20.71 -3.03 11.04
C ILE A 242 -22.11 -2.54 11.41
N ASP A 243 -22.45 -2.55 12.71
CA ASP A 243 -23.76 -2.08 13.18
C ASP A 243 -24.00 -0.61 12.81
N LEU A 244 -22.98 0.23 12.95
CA LEU A 244 -23.04 1.65 12.60
C LEU A 244 -23.30 1.85 11.10
N ALA A 245 -22.62 1.09 10.25
CA ALA A 245 -22.84 1.12 8.81
C ALA A 245 -24.26 0.69 8.43
N PHE A 246 -24.79 -0.38 9.04
CA PHE A 246 -26.17 -0.82 8.82
C PHE A 246 -27.21 0.21 9.28
N ALA A 247 -27.02 0.80 10.46
CA ALA A 247 -27.90 1.86 10.95
C ALA A 247 -27.88 3.11 10.05
N SER A 248 -26.73 3.43 9.44
CA SER A 248 -26.56 4.64 8.63
C SER A 248 -27.23 4.55 7.26
N VAL A 249 -27.08 3.42 6.54
CA VAL A 249 -27.53 3.31 5.13
C VAL A 249 -28.45 2.13 4.84
N GLY A 250 -28.79 1.32 5.85
CA GLY A 250 -29.63 0.12 5.69
C GLY A 250 -31.04 0.42 5.14
N HIS A 251 -31.60 1.58 5.47
CA HIS A 251 -32.91 2.04 4.97
C HIS A 251 -32.90 2.43 3.48
N MET A 252 -31.73 2.56 2.86
CA MET A 252 -31.67 2.95 1.46
C MET A 252 -32.00 1.76 0.55
N ARG A 253 -32.38 2.03 -0.70
CA ARG A 253 -32.44 0.99 -1.73
C ARG A 253 -31.05 0.37 -1.96
N GLY A 254 -30.95 -0.95 -1.86
CA GLY A 254 -29.67 -1.67 -1.84
C GLY A 254 -28.92 -1.54 -0.51
N GLY A 255 -29.60 -1.11 0.56
CA GLY A 255 -29.05 -0.80 1.88
C GLY A 255 -28.08 -1.85 2.42
N PRO A 256 -28.40 -3.16 2.41
CA PRO A 256 -27.48 -4.20 2.87
C PRO A 256 -26.11 -4.26 2.19
N ALA A 257 -26.05 -3.93 0.91
CA ALA A 257 -24.79 -3.92 0.17
C ALA A 257 -24.06 -2.58 0.34
N LYS A 258 -24.80 -1.48 0.52
CA LYS A 258 -24.23 -0.17 0.86
C LYS A 258 -23.62 -0.17 2.25
N SER A 259 -24.28 -0.82 3.20
CA SER A 259 -23.75 -1.02 4.55
C SER A 259 -22.54 -1.93 4.54
N ALA A 260 -22.52 -2.96 3.68
CA ALA A 260 -21.31 -3.76 3.45
C ALA A 260 -20.13 -2.88 3.01
N VAL A 261 -20.32 -2.06 1.97
CA VAL A 261 -19.28 -1.15 1.48
C VAL A 261 -18.76 -0.21 2.58
N LEU A 262 -19.65 0.39 3.38
CA LEU A 262 -19.25 1.27 4.48
C LEU A 262 -18.57 0.51 5.63
N ALA A 263 -19.08 -0.67 6.00
CA ALA A 263 -18.53 -1.49 7.06
C ALA A 263 -17.13 -2.02 6.72
N SER A 264 -16.93 -2.53 5.49
CA SER A 264 -15.61 -2.89 4.98
C SER A 264 -14.72 -1.67 4.84
N GLY A 265 -15.28 -0.48 4.59
CA GLY A 265 -14.55 0.79 4.65
C GLY A 265 -13.97 1.06 6.02
N PHE A 266 -14.81 1.10 7.05
CA PHE A 266 -14.38 1.32 8.44
C PHE A 266 -13.38 0.28 8.94
N THR A 267 -13.68 -1.00 8.70
CA THR A 267 -12.82 -2.11 9.13
C THR A 267 -11.55 -2.23 8.29
N GLY A 268 -11.64 -1.87 7.00
CA GLY A 268 -10.53 -1.89 6.04
C GLY A 268 -9.49 -0.82 6.32
N MET A 269 -9.93 0.39 6.69
CA MET A 269 -9.02 1.45 7.15
C MET A 269 -8.15 0.95 8.29
N ILE A 270 -8.70 0.19 9.24
CA ILE A 270 -7.98 -0.29 10.42
C ILE A 270 -7.07 -1.48 10.11
N SER A 271 -7.58 -2.45 9.35
CA SER A 271 -6.88 -3.71 9.11
C SER A 271 -5.82 -3.62 8.02
N GLY A 272 -6.02 -2.74 7.02
CA GLY A 272 -5.08 -2.55 5.93
C GLY A 272 -4.86 -3.79 5.04
N SER A 273 -5.70 -4.82 5.15
CA SER A 273 -5.61 -6.10 4.42
C SER A 273 -6.94 -6.42 3.73
N SER A 274 -6.89 -6.69 2.42
CA SER A 274 -8.05 -7.09 1.62
C SER A 274 -8.64 -8.42 2.09
N ILE A 275 -7.81 -9.43 2.35
CA ILE A 275 -8.25 -10.78 2.70
C ILE A 275 -8.81 -10.80 4.13
N ALA A 276 -8.08 -10.23 5.09
CA ALA A 276 -8.53 -10.17 6.48
C ALA A 276 -9.85 -9.39 6.61
N ASN A 277 -9.98 -8.28 5.88
CA ASN A 277 -11.22 -7.51 5.85
C ASN A 277 -12.35 -8.33 5.20
N THR A 278 -12.12 -8.93 4.03
CA THR A 278 -13.12 -9.76 3.33
C THR A 278 -13.68 -10.86 4.24
N VAL A 279 -12.83 -11.47 5.07
CA VAL A 279 -13.31 -12.52 5.98
C VAL A 279 -13.98 -11.95 7.22
N THR A 280 -13.45 -10.86 7.77
CA THR A 280 -13.99 -10.24 8.99
C THR A 280 -15.36 -9.62 8.74
N THR A 281 -15.50 -8.76 7.73
CA THR A 281 -16.78 -8.12 7.39
C THR A 281 -17.66 -9.03 6.55
N GLY A 282 -17.09 -9.75 5.58
CA GLY A 282 -17.83 -10.62 4.66
C GLY A 282 -18.62 -11.74 5.33
N THR A 283 -18.12 -12.28 6.45
CA THR A 283 -18.87 -13.30 7.23
C THR A 283 -20.22 -12.81 7.71
N PHE A 284 -20.38 -11.50 7.93
CA PHE A 284 -21.65 -10.88 8.30
C PHE A 284 -22.37 -10.26 7.09
N THR A 285 -21.66 -9.54 6.23
CA THR A 285 -22.28 -8.74 5.16
C THR A 285 -22.76 -9.59 3.98
N ILE A 286 -22.02 -10.62 3.57
CA ILE A 286 -22.35 -11.47 2.42
C ILE A 286 -23.67 -12.23 2.64
N PRO A 287 -23.91 -12.91 3.79
CA PRO A 287 -25.19 -13.57 4.05
C PRO A 287 -26.36 -12.59 4.03
N ILE A 288 -26.18 -11.38 4.58
CA ILE A 288 -27.25 -10.37 4.63
C ILE A 288 -27.57 -9.86 3.21
N MET A 289 -26.57 -9.59 2.38
CA MET A 289 -26.77 -9.24 0.97
C MET A 289 -27.55 -10.34 0.22
N LYS A 290 -27.15 -11.60 0.40
CA LYS A 290 -27.83 -12.75 -0.23
C LYS A 290 -29.28 -12.89 0.22
N LYS A 291 -29.55 -12.76 1.53
CA LYS A 291 -30.92 -12.82 2.08
C LYS A 291 -31.83 -11.73 1.51
N ASN A 292 -31.26 -10.60 1.07
CA ASN A 292 -31.97 -9.48 0.47
C ASN A 292 -31.96 -9.49 -1.07
N GLY A 293 -31.62 -10.62 -1.71
CA GLY A 293 -31.80 -10.82 -3.15
C GLY A 293 -30.57 -10.60 -4.03
N TYR A 294 -29.39 -10.32 -3.46
CA TYR A 294 -28.16 -10.30 -4.25
C TYR A 294 -27.72 -11.73 -4.62
N PRO A 295 -27.35 -12.00 -5.88
CA PRO A 295 -26.71 -13.26 -6.27
C PRO A 295 -25.41 -13.49 -5.49
N ALA A 296 -25.09 -14.75 -5.19
CA ALA A 296 -23.91 -15.12 -4.39
C ALA A 296 -22.60 -14.53 -4.96
N VAL A 297 -22.40 -14.63 -6.28
CA VAL A 297 -21.24 -14.06 -7.00
C VAL A 297 -21.15 -12.54 -6.79
N LYS A 298 -22.26 -11.81 -6.91
CA LYS A 298 -22.27 -10.36 -6.75
C LYS A 298 -22.07 -9.92 -5.31
N ALA A 299 -22.68 -10.64 -4.35
CA ALA A 299 -22.48 -10.37 -2.93
C ALA A 299 -21.00 -10.54 -2.53
N GLY A 300 -20.37 -11.65 -2.96
CA GLY A 300 -18.93 -11.85 -2.76
C GLY A 300 -18.09 -10.79 -3.46
N ALA A 301 -18.39 -10.46 -4.71
CA ALA A 301 -17.62 -9.47 -5.47
C ALA A 301 -17.73 -8.04 -4.92
N ILE A 302 -18.88 -7.64 -4.38
CA ILE A 302 -19.06 -6.33 -3.72
C ILE A 302 -18.17 -6.26 -2.48
N GLU A 303 -18.17 -7.32 -1.66
CA GLU A 303 -17.34 -7.40 -0.47
C GLU A 303 -15.84 -7.36 -0.81
N VAL A 304 -15.40 -8.12 -1.81
CA VAL A 304 -14.00 -8.10 -2.25
C VAL A 304 -13.59 -6.71 -2.73
N ALA A 305 -14.42 -6.10 -3.58
CA ALA A 305 -14.15 -4.77 -4.12
C ALA A 305 -14.17 -3.66 -3.07
N SER A 306 -14.95 -3.80 -1.98
CA SER A 306 -14.90 -2.89 -0.83
C SER A 306 -13.67 -3.16 0.02
N SER A 307 -13.36 -4.43 0.31
CA SER A 307 -12.24 -4.80 1.16
C SER A 307 -10.89 -4.37 0.59
N VAL A 308 -10.69 -4.48 -0.71
CA VAL A 308 -9.45 -4.06 -1.40
C VAL A 308 -9.26 -2.55 -1.32
N ASN A 309 -10.32 -1.76 -1.44
CA ASN A 309 -10.23 -0.32 -1.27
C ASN A 309 -9.86 0.07 0.19
N GLY A 310 -10.08 -0.79 1.18
CA GLY A 310 -9.66 -0.55 2.57
C GLY A 310 -8.16 -0.24 2.69
N GLN A 311 -7.36 -0.81 1.80
CA GLN A 311 -5.90 -0.65 1.79
C GLN A 311 -5.43 0.74 1.35
N ILE A 312 -6.27 1.50 0.64
CA ILE A 312 -5.94 2.87 0.19
C ILE A 312 -6.59 3.95 1.05
N MET A 313 -7.49 3.58 1.97
CA MET A 313 -8.29 4.55 2.71
C MET A 313 -7.56 5.07 3.95
N PRO A 314 -7.33 6.40 4.07
CA PRO A 314 -6.80 7.04 5.28
C PRO A 314 -7.70 6.83 6.51
N PRO A 315 -7.21 6.91 7.77
CA PRO A 315 -5.92 7.47 8.20
C PRO A 315 -4.81 6.45 8.47
N ILE A 316 -5.09 5.16 8.40
CA ILE A 316 -4.09 4.09 8.66
C ILE A 316 -3.65 3.43 7.36
N MET A 317 -4.56 3.30 6.38
CA MET A 317 -4.27 2.67 5.09
C MET A 317 -3.69 1.24 5.25
N GLY A 318 -3.23 0.63 4.16
CA GLY A 318 -2.49 -0.62 4.19
C GLY A 318 -1.06 -0.42 4.70
N ALA A 319 -0.46 -1.49 5.24
CA ALA A 319 0.92 -1.48 5.72
C ALA A 319 1.94 -1.02 4.65
N ALA A 320 1.63 -1.23 3.37
CA ALA A 320 2.40 -0.74 2.24
C ALA A 320 2.56 0.80 2.20
N ALA A 321 1.61 1.56 2.74
CA ALA A 321 1.70 3.03 2.78
C ALA A 321 2.83 3.52 3.70
N PHE A 322 3.09 2.81 4.82
CA PHE A 322 4.25 3.11 5.67
C PHE A 322 5.56 2.82 4.95
N VAL A 323 5.58 1.72 4.18
CA VAL A 323 6.76 1.37 3.38
C VAL A 323 6.98 2.41 2.29
N MET A 324 5.91 2.89 1.66
CA MET A 324 5.97 3.98 0.70
C MET A 324 6.54 5.25 1.31
N ALA A 325 6.07 5.66 2.49
CA ALA A 325 6.60 6.83 3.20
C ALA A 325 8.11 6.73 3.43
N GLU A 326 8.59 5.56 3.90
CA GLU A 326 10.02 5.33 4.14
C GLU A 326 10.85 5.29 2.84
N VAL A 327 10.35 4.63 1.80
CA VAL A 327 11.08 4.50 0.52
C VAL A 327 11.19 5.85 -0.19
N ILE A 328 10.14 6.67 -0.16
CA ILE A 328 10.15 8.01 -0.76
C ILE A 328 10.90 9.01 0.14
N GLY A 329 10.95 8.76 1.45
CA GLY A 329 11.51 9.69 2.43
C GLY A 329 10.57 10.84 2.78
N LEU A 330 9.26 10.66 2.59
CA LEU A 330 8.25 11.65 2.95
C LEU A 330 7.56 11.31 4.28
N PRO A 331 7.15 12.33 5.07
CA PRO A 331 6.25 12.13 6.18
C PRO A 331 5.02 11.31 5.78
N TYR A 332 4.62 10.36 6.63
CA TYR A 332 3.44 9.51 6.37
C TYR A 332 2.14 10.33 6.17
N PHE A 333 2.03 11.49 6.82
CA PHE A 333 0.90 12.39 6.61
C PHE A 333 0.79 12.88 5.17
N ASP A 334 1.92 13.10 4.48
CA ASP A 334 1.90 13.50 3.08
C ASP A 334 1.35 12.36 2.23
N ILE A 335 1.75 11.11 2.47
CA ILE A 335 1.18 9.93 1.78
C ILE A 335 -0.34 9.86 1.97
N ILE A 336 -0.84 10.10 3.20
CA ILE A 336 -2.27 10.19 3.48
C ILE A 336 -2.95 11.30 2.66
N LYS A 337 -2.36 12.50 2.64
CA LYS A 337 -2.89 13.65 1.90
C LYS A 337 -3.07 13.30 0.42
N HIS A 338 -2.05 12.72 -0.20
CA HIS A 338 -2.07 12.34 -1.61
C HIS A 338 -3.09 11.22 -1.91
N ALA A 339 -3.30 10.30 -0.97
CA ALA A 339 -4.27 9.21 -1.12
C ALA A 339 -5.73 9.62 -0.86
N PHE A 340 -5.97 10.78 -0.22
CA PHE A 340 -7.28 11.17 0.29
C PHE A 340 -8.36 11.24 -0.81
N ILE A 341 -8.21 12.13 -1.80
CA ILE A 341 -9.21 12.31 -2.85
C ILE A 341 -9.44 11.00 -3.64
N PRO A 342 -8.41 10.30 -4.15
CA PRO A 342 -8.58 9.06 -4.88
C PRO A 342 -9.32 7.96 -4.09
N ALA A 343 -9.01 7.80 -2.79
CA ALA A 343 -9.61 6.78 -1.95
C ALA A 343 -11.11 7.03 -1.75
N PHE A 344 -11.51 8.27 -1.43
CA PHE A 344 -12.91 8.62 -1.23
C PHE A 344 -13.71 8.49 -2.54
N ILE A 345 -13.17 9.00 -3.65
CA ILE A 345 -13.80 8.88 -4.97
C ILE A 345 -14.00 7.42 -5.34
N SER A 346 -13.01 6.57 -5.09
CA SER A 346 -13.10 5.13 -5.36
C SER A 346 -14.18 4.42 -4.52
N TYR A 347 -14.33 4.78 -3.23
CA TYR A 347 -15.40 4.23 -2.38
C TYR A 347 -16.79 4.73 -2.77
N ILE A 348 -16.93 6.03 -3.06
CA ILE A 348 -18.22 6.59 -3.51
C ILE A 348 -18.63 5.96 -4.84
N ALA A 349 -17.67 5.74 -5.75
CA ALA A 349 -17.92 5.02 -6.99
C ALA A 349 -18.37 3.57 -6.74
N LEU A 350 -17.80 2.84 -5.76
CA LEU A 350 -18.29 1.51 -5.38
C LEU A 350 -19.71 1.57 -4.83
N PHE A 351 -19.97 2.53 -3.94
CA PHE A 351 -21.28 2.75 -3.35
C PHE A 351 -22.32 3.03 -4.45
N TYR A 352 -21.93 3.74 -5.50
CA TYR A 352 -22.73 3.99 -6.68
C TYR A 352 -22.94 2.72 -7.52
N ILE A 353 -21.91 1.88 -7.77
CA ILE A 353 -22.07 0.56 -8.42
C ILE A 353 -23.12 -0.26 -7.69
N VAL A 354 -23.02 -0.36 -6.36
CA VAL A 354 -23.97 -1.12 -5.54
C VAL A 354 -25.39 -0.56 -5.69
N HIS A 355 -25.54 0.76 -5.75
CA HIS A 355 -26.82 1.38 -6.03
C HIS A 355 -27.37 0.97 -7.40
N LEU A 356 -26.57 1.02 -8.46
CA LEU A 356 -26.95 0.61 -9.81
C LEU A 356 -27.34 -0.87 -9.87
N GLU A 357 -26.62 -1.73 -9.16
CA GLU A 357 -26.94 -3.16 -9.06
C GLU A 357 -28.29 -3.40 -8.36
N ALA A 358 -28.57 -2.67 -7.28
CA ALA A 358 -29.88 -2.71 -6.63
C ALA A 358 -31.01 -2.20 -7.56
N LEU A 359 -30.71 -1.25 -8.45
CA LEU A 359 -31.66 -0.80 -9.48
C LEU A 359 -31.97 -1.92 -10.48
N LYS A 360 -30.92 -2.54 -11.05
CA LYS A 360 -31.03 -3.63 -12.02
C LYS A 360 -31.76 -4.86 -11.45
N LEU A 361 -31.53 -5.16 -10.17
CA LEU A 361 -32.14 -6.30 -9.47
C LEU A 361 -33.54 -6.00 -8.91
N GLY A 362 -34.05 -4.77 -9.01
CA GLY A 362 -35.38 -4.44 -8.48
C GLY A 362 -35.49 -4.47 -6.94
N LEU A 363 -34.37 -4.41 -6.22
CA LEU A 363 -34.36 -4.56 -4.76
C LEU A 363 -35.05 -3.39 -4.06
N LYS A 364 -35.73 -3.68 -2.94
CA LYS A 364 -36.42 -2.68 -2.11
C LYS A 364 -35.60 -2.31 -0.87
N PRO A 365 -35.87 -1.14 -0.26
CA PRO A 365 -35.38 -0.80 1.08
C PRO A 365 -35.70 -1.87 2.12
N VAL A 366 -34.81 -2.03 3.10
CA VAL A 366 -34.99 -2.95 4.24
C VAL A 366 -35.23 -2.10 5.49
N PRO A 367 -36.18 -2.46 6.37
CA PRO A 367 -36.38 -1.73 7.62
C PRO A 367 -35.13 -1.83 8.51
N ILE A 368 -34.77 -0.72 9.16
CA ILE A 368 -33.65 -0.65 10.11
C ILE A 368 -34.13 -1.14 11.48
N LEU A 369 -33.27 -1.91 12.17
CA LEU A 369 -33.53 -2.43 13.53
C LEU A 369 -33.17 -1.41 14.62
N GLU A 370 -32.12 -0.61 14.42
CA GLU A 370 -31.63 0.37 15.40
C GLU A 370 -31.25 1.71 14.74
N ASN A 371 -31.61 2.82 15.37
CA ASN A 371 -31.24 4.15 14.91
C ASN A 371 -29.74 4.43 15.12
N VAL A 372 -29.14 5.27 14.24
CA VAL A 372 -27.72 5.65 14.30
C VAL A 372 -27.33 6.19 15.68
N SER A 373 -28.15 7.04 16.29
CA SER A 373 -27.88 7.60 17.63
C SER A 373 -27.76 6.54 18.72
N ALA A 374 -28.56 5.47 18.65
CA ALA A 374 -28.51 4.38 19.62
C ALA A 374 -27.22 3.59 19.45
N VAL A 375 -26.84 3.25 18.22
CA VAL A 375 -25.58 2.55 17.93
C VAL A 375 -24.36 3.40 18.32
N LEU A 376 -24.40 4.71 18.04
CA LEU A 376 -23.32 5.62 18.40
C LEU A 376 -23.13 5.70 19.92
N SER A 377 -24.21 5.80 20.69
CA SER A 377 -24.15 5.90 22.16
C SER A 377 -23.48 4.71 22.85
N ARG A 378 -23.50 3.51 22.25
CA ARG A 378 -22.91 2.30 22.85
C ARG A 378 -21.42 2.06 22.53
N GLY A 379 -20.86 2.74 21.53
CA GLY A 379 -19.49 2.47 21.07
C GLY A 379 -18.69 3.67 20.55
N TRP A 380 -19.17 4.90 20.77
CA TRP A 380 -18.44 6.11 20.39
C TRP A 380 -17.01 6.16 20.97
N GLN A 381 -16.75 5.48 22.09
CA GLN A 381 -15.42 5.41 22.70
C GLN A 381 -14.36 4.78 21.79
N TYR A 382 -14.74 3.92 20.83
CA TYR A 382 -13.80 3.35 19.85
C TYR A 382 -13.33 4.38 18.80
N LEU A 383 -13.99 5.54 18.70
CA LEU A 383 -13.53 6.65 17.85
C LEU A 383 -12.41 7.46 18.52
N ILE A 384 -12.31 7.45 19.86
CA ILE A 384 -11.34 8.27 20.60
C ILE A 384 -9.90 7.97 20.14
N PRO A 385 -9.43 6.70 20.06
CA PRO A 385 -8.07 6.41 19.60
C PRO A 385 -7.82 6.82 18.14
N ILE A 386 -8.86 6.78 17.28
CA ILE A 386 -8.76 7.21 15.88
C ILE A 386 -8.62 8.73 15.79
N VAL A 387 -9.36 9.48 16.61
CA VAL A 387 -9.22 10.94 16.71
C VAL A 387 -7.83 11.30 17.24
N VAL A 388 -7.32 10.58 18.24
CA VAL A 388 -5.94 10.74 18.71
C VAL A 388 -4.95 10.47 17.58
N LEU A 389 -5.13 9.40 16.81
CA LEU A 389 -4.26 9.09 15.67
C LEU A 389 -4.19 10.25 14.67
N ILE A 390 -5.36 10.70 14.23
CA ILE A 390 -5.47 11.79 13.26
C ILE A 390 -4.85 13.06 13.84
N SER A 391 -5.12 13.39 15.10
CA SER A 391 -4.56 14.59 15.74
C SER A 391 -3.04 14.53 15.85
N MET A 392 -2.47 13.38 16.22
CA MET A 392 -1.03 13.18 16.33
C MET A 392 -0.32 13.33 14.98
N LEU A 393 -0.91 12.81 13.90
CA LEU A 393 -0.35 12.91 12.55
C LEU A 393 -0.54 14.30 11.93
N THR A 394 -1.69 14.93 12.13
CA THR A 394 -2.08 16.16 11.41
C THR A 394 -1.70 17.44 12.16
N VAL A 395 -2.02 17.50 13.45
CA VAL A 395 -1.83 18.70 14.29
C VAL A 395 -0.43 18.72 14.88
N PHE A 396 -0.04 17.62 15.53
CA PHE A 396 1.27 17.53 16.20
C PHE A 396 2.40 17.10 15.26
N ARG A 397 2.06 16.59 14.06
CA ARG A 397 3.01 16.09 13.06
C ARG A 397 4.06 15.12 13.63
N PHE A 398 3.63 14.28 14.57
CA PHE A 398 4.49 13.23 15.12
C PHE A 398 4.71 12.12 14.10
N SER A 399 5.81 11.38 14.27
CA SER A 399 6.10 10.20 13.46
C SER A 399 5.01 9.14 13.63
N ALA A 400 4.86 8.28 12.63
CA ALA A 400 3.78 7.30 12.57
C ALA A 400 3.85 6.28 13.73
N ASP A 401 5.06 5.85 14.10
CA ASP A 401 5.34 4.96 15.23
C ASP A 401 4.90 5.55 16.58
N ARG A 402 5.27 6.81 16.86
CA ARG A 402 4.86 7.52 18.08
C ARG A 402 3.35 7.71 18.12
N SER A 403 2.76 8.09 16.99
CA SER A 403 1.32 8.26 16.86
C SER A 403 0.58 6.95 17.18
N ALA A 404 1.05 5.82 16.65
CA ALA A 404 0.49 4.50 16.96
C ALA A 404 0.64 4.14 18.44
N LEU A 405 1.78 4.42 19.07
CA LEU A 405 1.99 4.19 20.51
C LEU A 405 0.94 4.95 21.36
N TYR A 406 0.74 6.24 21.11
CA TYR A 406 -0.27 7.04 21.83
C TYR A 406 -1.69 6.51 21.59
N CYS A 407 -1.99 6.00 20.40
CA CYS A 407 -3.27 5.39 20.09
C CYS A 407 -3.48 4.08 20.86
N ILE A 408 -2.46 3.24 20.94
CA ILE A 408 -2.50 2.01 21.74
C ILE A 408 -2.72 2.36 23.20
N ILE A 409 -1.95 3.28 23.78
CA ILE A 409 -2.11 3.72 25.18
C ILE A 409 -3.54 4.24 25.43
N THR A 410 -4.05 5.09 24.54
CA THR A 410 -5.43 5.60 24.62
C THR A 410 -6.45 4.47 24.58
N LEU A 411 -6.27 3.50 23.68
CA LEU A 411 -7.15 2.34 23.55
C LEU A 411 -7.13 1.46 24.82
N LEU A 412 -5.96 1.25 25.43
CA LEU A 412 -5.85 0.52 26.69
C LEU A 412 -6.62 1.22 27.82
N LEU A 413 -6.56 2.56 27.88
CA LEU A 413 -7.33 3.36 28.83
C LEU A 413 -8.84 3.27 28.56
N VAL A 414 -9.26 3.29 27.29
CA VAL A 414 -10.67 3.13 26.91
C VAL A 414 -11.20 1.78 27.38
N PHE A 415 -10.47 0.68 27.17
CA PHE A 415 -10.88 -0.65 27.65
C PHE A 415 -11.02 -0.71 29.17
N LEU A 416 -10.07 -0.11 29.90
CA LEU A 416 -10.13 -0.06 31.35
C LEU A 416 -11.35 0.73 31.85
N ILE A 417 -11.60 1.91 31.29
CA ILE A 417 -12.71 2.79 31.67
C ILE A 417 -14.05 2.13 31.32
N GLU A 418 -14.17 1.54 30.13
CA GLU A 418 -15.40 0.85 29.70
C GLU A 418 -15.77 -0.29 30.64
N GLU A 419 -14.80 -1.12 31.03
CA GLU A 419 -15.01 -2.24 31.96
C GLU A 419 -15.38 -1.75 33.37
N ILE A 420 -14.76 -0.66 33.85
CA ILE A 420 -15.11 -0.03 35.13
C ILE A 420 -16.56 0.45 35.10
N ILE A 421 -16.97 1.16 34.05
CA ILE A 421 -18.35 1.68 33.90
C ILE A 421 -19.35 0.52 33.83
N LYS A 422 -19.03 -0.52 33.07
CA LYS A 422 -19.88 -1.71 32.93
C LYS A 422 -20.12 -2.39 34.28
N ARG A 423 -19.05 -2.66 35.04
CA ARG A 423 -19.14 -3.32 36.36
C ARG A 423 -19.81 -2.44 37.41
N TYR A 424 -19.62 -1.13 37.33
CA TYR A 424 -20.34 -0.18 38.18
C TYR A 424 -21.85 -0.26 37.94
N LYS A 425 -22.29 -0.31 36.67
CA LYS A 425 -23.71 -0.49 36.31
C LYS A 425 -24.26 -1.86 36.73
N GLU A 426 -23.45 -2.91 36.63
CA GLU A 426 -23.81 -4.28 37.05
C GLU A 426 -23.80 -4.47 38.58
N LYS A 427 -23.42 -3.44 39.36
CA LYS A 427 -23.31 -3.47 40.84
C LYS A 427 -22.40 -4.60 41.36
N ASP A 428 -21.27 -4.81 40.68
CA ASP A 428 -20.25 -5.78 41.12
C ASP A 428 -19.56 -5.31 42.42
N ASN A 429 -19.33 -6.21 43.38
CA ASN A 429 -18.70 -5.89 44.66
C ASN A 429 -17.19 -5.64 44.55
N LEU A 430 -16.54 -6.13 43.49
CA LEU A 430 -15.09 -6.01 43.26
C LEU A 430 -14.75 -5.31 41.95
N ILE A 431 -15.35 -4.13 41.74
CA ILE A 431 -15.27 -3.34 40.50
C ILE A 431 -13.84 -3.23 39.97
N ILE A 432 -12.90 -2.69 40.77
CA ILE A 432 -11.53 -2.40 40.30
C ILE A 432 -10.77 -3.69 39.99
N LYS A 433 -10.77 -4.66 40.91
CA LYS A 433 -10.01 -5.91 40.76
C LYS A 433 -10.48 -6.69 39.54
N ASN A 434 -11.79 -6.84 39.37
CA ASN A 434 -12.31 -7.60 38.26
C ASN A 434 -12.20 -6.83 36.93
N SER A 435 -12.27 -5.49 36.96
CA SER A 435 -12.04 -4.66 35.76
C SER A 435 -10.61 -4.82 35.24
N ILE A 436 -9.62 -4.73 36.13
CA ILE A 436 -8.21 -4.92 35.78
C ILE A 436 -7.99 -6.33 35.24
N LYS A 437 -8.58 -7.35 35.88
CA LYS A 437 -8.48 -8.74 35.41
C LYS A 437 -9.05 -8.93 34.00
N ASN A 438 -10.27 -8.46 33.73
CA ASN A 438 -10.85 -8.62 32.39
C ASN A 438 -10.11 -7.79 31.34
N THR A 439 -9.74 -6.56 31.67
CA THR A 439 -8.93 -5.69 30.80
C THR A 439 -7.59 -6.34 30.48
N SER A 440 -6.86 -6.87 31.47
CA SER A 440 -5.60 -7.58 31.25
C SER A 440 -5.75 -8.82 30.35
N ARG A 441 -6.90 -9.50 30.41
CA ARG A 441 -7.20 -10.65 29.55
C ARG A 441 -7.42 -10.20 28.10
N ILE A 442 -8.21 -9.14 27.90
CA ILE A 442 -8.43 -8.55 26.56
C ILE A 442 -7.11 -8.05 25.98
N ILE A 443 -6.29 -7.38 26.77
CA ILE A 443 -4.95 -6.91 26.36
C ILE A 443 -4.04 -8.09 26.03
N GLY A 444 -3.99 -9.13 26.87
CA GLY A 444 -3.18 -10.33 26.60
C GLY A 444 -3.60 -11.04 25.32
N GLU A 445 -4.90 -11.20 25.08
CA GLU A 445 -5.44 -11.76 23.84
C GLU A 445 -5.16 -10.86 22.62
N GLY A 446 -5.21 -9.54 22.78
CA GLY A 446 -4.88 -8.57 21.75
C GLY A 446 -3.38 -8.52 21.41
N LEU A 447 -2.49 -8.56 22.41
CA LEU A 447 -1.04 -8.66 22.23
C LEU A 447 -0.67 -9.95 21.50
N LYS A 448 -1.30 -11.08 21.87
CA LYS A 448 -1.13 -12.36 21.18
C LYS A 448 -1.61 -12.26 19.73
N SER A 449 -2.83 -11.77 19.51
CA SER A 449 -3.44 -11.66 18.18
C SER A 449 -2.68 -10.70 17.26
N GLY A 450 -2.16 -9.59 17.81
CA GLY A 450 -1.33 -8.65 17.08
C GLY A 450 -0.03 -9.28 16.59
N ALA A 451 0.68 -10.00 17.46
CA ALA A 451 1.87 -10.75 17.09
C ALA A 451 1.57 -11.87 16.07
N GLN A 452 0.45 -12.59 16.22
CA GLN A 452 0.05 -13.64 15.27
C GLN A 452 -0.18 -13.06 13.85
N ASN A 453 -0.95 -11.98 13.75
CA ASN A 453 -1.18 -11.28 12.48
C ASN A 453 0.12 -10.76 11.86
N MET A 454 1.12 -10.45 12.69
CA MET A 454 2.40 -9.93 12.22
C MET A 454 3.34 -11.00 11.64
N ILE A 455 3.18 -12.28 11.98
CA ILE A 455 4.08 -13.35 11.52
C ILE A 455 4.16 -13.39 10.00
N THR A 456 3.01 -13.44 9.33
CA THR A 456 2.92 -13.51 7.87
C THR A 456 3.50 -12.24 7.24
N VAL A 457 3.21 -11.07 7.84
CA VAL A 457 3.72 -9.78 7.35
C VAL A 457 5.24 -9.67 7.49
N SER A 458 5.83 -10.07 8.62
CA SER A 458 7.27 -9.94 8.86
C SER A 458 8.09 -10.85 7.94
N ILE A 459 7.60 -12.07 7.69
CA ILE A 459 8.24 -13.01 6.76
C ILE A 459 8.07 -12.55 5.31
N ALA A 460 6.89 -12.02 4.95
CA ALA A 460 6.66 -11.46 3.62
C ALA A 460 7.61 -10.28 3.33
N VAL A 461 7.79 -9.40 4.32
CA VAL A 461 8.70 -8.26 4.26
C VAL A 461 10.17 -8.70 4.19
N ALA A 462 10.58 -9.73 4.96
CA ALA A 462 11.92 -10.29 4.90
C ALA A 462 12.24 -10.88 3.51
N ALA A 463 11.30 -11.63 2.93
CA ALA A 463 11.41 -12.17 1.58
C ALA A 463 11.40 -11.06 0.52
N ALA A 464 10.60 -9.99 0.70
CA ALA A 464 10.63 -8.82 -0.17
C ALA A 464 11.97 -8.08 -0.10
N GLY A 465 12.59 -7.99 1.08
CA GLY A 465 13.96 -7.48 1.26
C GLY A 465 14.99 -8.32 0.50
N LEU A 466 14.87 -9.65 0.56
CA LEU A 466 15.70 -10.54 -0.25
C LEU A 466 15.56 -10.28 -1.76
N ILE A 467 14.32 -10.11 -2.23
CA ILE A 467 14.02 -9.84 -3.64
C ILE A 467 14.59 -8.47 -4.04
N MET A 468 14.38 -7.43 -3.24
CA MET A 468 14.92 -6.09 -3.50
C MET A 468 16.45 -6.09 -3.54
N GLY A 469 17.14 -6.75 -2.61
CA GLY A 469 18.59 -6.88 -2.66
C GLY A 469 19.07 -7.64 -3.90
N SER A 470 18.29 -8.63 -4.36
CA SER A 470 18.59 -9.39 -5.58
C SER A 470 18.47 -8.51 -6.83
N ILE A 471 17.43 -7.67 -6.88
CA ILE A 471 17.22 -6.70 -7.97
C ILE A 471 18.36 -5.69 -8.02
N GLY A 472 18.72 -5.12 -6.87
CA GLY A 472 19.83 -4.16 -6.76
C GLY A 472 21.17 -4.76 -7.17
N ALA A 473 21.44 -6.02 -6.80
CA ALA A 473 22.69 -6.69 -7.13
C ALA A 473 22.76 -7.19 -8.59
N SER A 474 21.63 -7.49 -9.24
CA SER A 474 21.59 -8.14 -10.56
C SER A 474 21.46 -7.19 -11.74
N GLY A 475 21.06 -5.93 -11.52
CA GLY A 475 20.83 -4.95 -12.60
C GLY A 475 19.56 -5.19 -13.43
N LEU A 476 18.63 -6.06 -12.97
CA LEU A 476 17.41 -6.43 -13.71
C LEU A 476 16.57 -5.23 -14.14
N SER A 477 16.51 -4.17 -13.32
CA SER A 477 15.71 -2.98 -13.64
C SER A 477 16.10 -2.36 -14.98
N ASN A 478 17.39 -2.38 -15.33
CA ASN A 478 17.89 -1.86 -16.61
C ASN A 478 17.44 -2.74 -17.78
N ALA A 479 17.48 -4.07 -17.62
CA ALA A 479 17.05 -5.02 -18.65
C ALA A 479 15.54 -4.88 -18.95
N ILE A 480 14.71 -4.72 -17.91
CA ILE A 480 13.26 -4.50 -18.10
C ILE A 480 13.01 -3.14 -18.75
N GLN A 481 13.78 -2.10 -18.38
CA GLN A 481 13.67 -0.79 -19.00
C GLN A 481 13.95 -0.86 -20.51
N GLU A 482 15.01 -1.56 -20.93
CA GLU A 482 15.35 -1.75 -22.34
C GLU A 482 14.25 -2.50 -23.11
N LEU A 483 13.74 -3.59 -22.53
CA LEU A 483 12.61 -4.34 -23.10
C LEU A 483 11.38 -3.44 -23.32
N LEU A 484 11.00 -2.64 -22.32
CA LEU A 484 9.84 -1.75 -22.42
C LEU A 484 10.06 -0.64 -23.43
N THR A 485 11.27 -0.09 -23.51
CA THR A 485 11.65 0.92 -24.52
C THR A 485 11.54 0.35 -25.93
N GLY A 486 12.03 -0.88 -26.14
CA GLY A 486 11.94 -1.57 -27.43
C GLY A 486 10.50 -1.85 -27.89
N ILE A 487 9.59 -2.13 -26.95
CA ILE A 487 8.17 -2.39 -27.27
C ILE A 487 7.38 -1.09 -27.47
N ALA A 488 7.61 -0.07 -26.64
CA ALA A 488 6.76 1.11 -26.57
C ALA A 488 7.25 2.32 -27.40
N GLY A 489 8.53 2.33 -27.80
CA GLY A 489 9.15 3.49 -28.44
C GLY A 489 9.08 4.73 -27.54
N ASN A 490 8.78 5.89 -28.13
CA ASN A 490 8.69 7.18 -27.41
C ASN A 490 7.30 7.44 -26.79
N SER A 491 6.41 6.43 -26.73
CA SER A 491 5.04 6.62 -26.24
C SER A 491 4.87 6.18 -24.79
N ILE A 492 4.47 7.11 -23.92
CA ILE A 492 4.30 6.85 -22.49
C ILE A 492 3.10 5.96 -22.16
N ILE A 493 2.03 5.99 -22.97
CA ILE A 493 0.80 5.24 -22.66
C ILE A 493 1.02 3.72 -22.71
N PRO A 494 1.64 3.14 -23.77
CA PRO A 494 2.01 1.73 -23.77
C PRO A 494 2.91 1.32 -22.61
N ILE A 495 3.85 2.19 -22.21
CA ILE A 495 4.72 1.96 -21.04
C ILE A 495 3.86 1.80 -19.79
N LEU A 496 2.96 2.74 -19.50
CA LEU A 496 2.09 2.67 -18.33
C LEU A 496 1.18 1.43 -18.34
N PHE A 497 0.64 1.04 -19.50
CA PHE A 497 -0.15 -0.20 -19.60
C PHE A 497 0.70 -1.45 -19.36
N ALA A 498 1.90 -1.51 -19.95
CA ALA A 498 2.82 -2.63 -19.74
C ALA A 498 3.25 -2.70 -18.27
N THR A 499 3.59 -1.57 -17.65
CA THR A 499 3.89 -1.47 -16.21
C THR A 499 2.71 -1.95 -15.37
N ALA A 500 1.49 -1.54 -15.68
CA ALA A 500 0.29 -1.97 -14.95
C ALA A 500 0.09 -3.49 -15.02
N ILE A 501 0.24 -4.08 -16.21
CA ILE A 501 0.14 -5.54 -16.41
C ILE A 501 1.25 -6.26 -15.65
N LEU A 502 2.49 -5.78 -15.76
CA LEU A 502 3.64 -6.40 -15.10
C LEU A 502 3.51 -6.29 -13.57
N SER A 503 3.00 -5.16 -13.06
CA SER A 503 2.70 -4.96 -11.64
C SER A 503 1.66 -5.95 -11.12
N ILE A 504 0.59 -6.19 -11.89
CA ILE A 504 -0.42 -7.20 -11.53
C ILE A 504 0.21 -8.61 -11.52
N ILE A 505 0.95 -8.97 -12.57
CA ILE A 505 1.57 -10.30 -12.68
C ILE A 505 2.54 -10.57 -11.53
N LEU A 506 3.44 -9.61 -11.25
CA LEU A 506 4.40 -9.72 -10.16
C LEU A 506 3.72 -9.76 -8.79
N GLY A 507 2.59 -9.08 -8.64
CA GLY A 507 1.84 -9.02 -7.40
C GLY A 507 0.93 -10.20 -7.10
N MET A 508 0.63 -11.04 -8.10
CA MET A 508 -0.36 -12.11 -7.95
C MET A 508 0.04 -13.14 -6.89
N GLY A 509 -0.82 -13.31 -5.89
CA GLY A 509 -0.62 -14.30 -4.83
C GLY A 509 0.35 -13.88 -3.74
N LEU A 510 0.63 -12.57 -3.65
CA LEU A 510 1.48 -11.97 -2.63
C LEU A 510 0.65 -11.04 -1.72
N PRO A 511 0.98 -10.93 -0.43
CA PRO A 511 0.43 -9.89 0.44
C PRO A 511 0.80 -8.51 -0.10
N THR A 512 -0.11 -7.54 0.03
CA THR A 512 0.02 -6.22 -0.59
C THR A 512 1.31 -5.48 -0.25
N THR A 513 1.81 -5.61 0.98
CA THR A 513 3.08 -4.98 1.40
C THR A 513 4.27 -5.54 0.63
N ALA A 514 4.34 -6.88 0.49
CA ALA A 514 5.42 -7.53 -0.26
C ALA A 514 5.29 -7.27 -1.76
N ASN A 515 4.06 -7.33 -2.27
CA ASN A 515 3.74 -6.99 -3.65
C ASN A 515 4.20 -5.56 -3.99
N TYR A 516 3.76 -4.57 -3.21
CA TYR A 516 4.15 -3.17 -3.40
C TYR A 516 5.67 -3.01 -3.43
N LEU A 517 6.40 -3.63 -2.50
CA LEU A 517 7.86 -3.56 -2.46
C LEU A 517 8.53 -4.09 -3.72
N ILE A 518 8.09 -5.25 -4.20
CA ILE A 518 8.65 -5.88 -5.40
C ILE A 518 8.35 -5.00 -6.62
N VAL A 519 7.09 -4.59 -6.77
CA VAL A 519 6.64 -3.76 -7.89
C VAL A 519 7.31 -2.40 -7.86
N SER A 520 7.37 -1.72 -6.71
CA SER A 520 7.93 -0.37 -6.62
C SER A 520 9.43 -0.36 -6.91
N THR A 521 10.18 -1.33 -6.37
CA THR A 521 11.64 -1.44 -6.58
C THR A 521 11.99 -1.62 -8.06
N LEU A 522 11.16 -2.36 -8.80
CA LEU A 522 11.37 -2.60 -10.22
C LEU A 522 10.82 -1.46 -11.08
N MET A 523 9.56 -1.06 -10.86
CA MET A 523 8.81 -0.25 -11.81
C MET A 523 8.99 1.25 -11.61
N VAL A 524 9.28 1.75 -10.40
CA VAL A 524 9.32 3.20 -10.16
C VAL A 524 10.43 3.86 -10.96
N GLY A 525 11.66 3.33 -10.90
CA GLY A 525 12.79 3.88 -11.65
C GLY A 525 12.56 3.82 -13.16
N ILE A 526 11.92 2.75 -13.64
CA ILE A 526 11.57 2.56 -15.06
C ILE A 526 10.55 3.62 -15.51
N VAL A 527 9.43 3.76 -14.80
CA VAL A 527 8.38 4.73 -15.16
C VAL A 527 8.91 6.16 -15.07
N SER A 528 9.74 6.46 -14.07
CA SER A 528 10.37 7.78 -13.93
C SER A 528 11.28 8.08 -15.12
N THR A 529 12.16 7.15 -15.48
CA THR A 529 13.14 7.37 -16.55
C THR A 529 12.47 7.42 -17.92
N LEU A 530 11.57 6.46 -18.22
CA LEU A 530 10.86 6.42 -19.49
C LEU A 530 9.84 7.55 -19.63
N GLY A 531 9.25 8.00 -18.51
CA GLY A 531 8.42 9.20 -18.46
C GLY A 531 9.19 10.41 -18.96
N ARG A 532 10.35 10.69 -18.37
CA ARG A 532 11.20 11.83 -18.75
C ARG A 532 11.66 11.76 -20.21
N GLN A 533 12.04 10.57 -20.67
CA GLN A 533 12.41 10.34 -22.08
C GLN A 533 11.24 10.61 -23.04
N SER A 534 10.00 10.37 -22.59
CA SER A 534 8.79 10.65 -23.34
C SER A 534 8.27 12.09 -23.16
N GLY A 535 9.02 12.96 -22.45
CA GLY A 535 8.65 14.36 -22.20
C GLY A 535 7.70 14.58 -21.01
N TYR A 536 7.53 13.60 -20.11
CA TYR A 536 6.69 13.70 -18.92
C TYR A 536 7.52 13.58 -17.64
N ASP A 537 7.54 14.60 -16.79
CA ASP A 537 8.13 14.51 -15.46
C ASP A 537 7.03 14.27 -14.41
N PHE A 538 6.80 13.00 -14.09
CA PHE A 538 5.78 12.61 -13.12
C PHE A 538 6.29 12.75 -11.69
N PRO A 539 5.49 13.31 -10.76
CA PRO A 539 5.86 13.35 -9.34
C PRO A 539 6.14 11.94 -8.80
N LEU A 540 7.20 11.81 -8.01
CA LEU A 540 7.63 10.51 -7.50
C LEU A 540 6.53 9.78 -6.73
N VAL A 541 5.77 10.51 -5.90
CA VAL A 541 4.61 9.97 -5.16
C VAL A 541 3.53 9.41 -6.10
N ALA A 542 3.29 10.05 -7.24
CA ALA A 542 2.33 9.56 -8.23
C ALA A 542 2.77 8.21 -8.81
N ILE A 543 4.05 8.05 -9.14
CA ILE A 543 4.59 6.79 -9.65
C ILE A 543 4.49 5.67 -8.60
N HIS A 544 4.83 5.96 -7.35
CA HIS A 544 4.68 5.00 -6.25
C HIS A 544 3.22 4.62 -6.01
N MET A 545 2.30 5.59 -6.02
CA MET A 545 0.86 5.35 -5.93
C MET A 545 0.35 4.55 -7.12
N PHE A 546 0.87 4.77 -8.33
CA PHE A 546 0.53 3.97 -9.51
C PHE A 546 0.88 2.50 -9.30
N CYS A 547 2.13 2.22 -8.90
CA CYS A 547 2.60 0.88 -8.57
C CYS A 547 1.77 0.24 -7.43
N PHE A 548 1.46 1.01 -6.38
CA PHE A 548 0.66 0.55 -5.26
C PHE A 548 -0.78 0.16 -5.68
N TYR A 549 -1.40 0.95 -6.56
CA TYR A 549 -2.75 0.68 -7.06
C TYR A 549 -2.83 -0.54 -7.98
N PHE A 550 -1.80 -0.84 -8.78
CA PHE A 550 -1.79 -2.08 -9.55
C PHE A 550 -1.36 -3.29 -8.71
N GLY A 551 -0.53 -3.07 -7.68
CA GLY A 551 -0.26 -4.06 -6.65
C GLY A 551 -1.56 -4.54 -6.00
N LEU A 552 -2.37 -3.65 -5.43
CA LEU A 552 -3.65 -4.03 -4.81
C LEU A 552 -4.66 -4.66 -5.80
N MET A 553 -4.56 -4.39 -7.10
CA MET A 553 -5.40 -5.06 -8.11
C MET A 553 -5.07 -6.55 -8.26
N ALA A 554 -3.83 -6.96 -7.94
CA ALA A 554 -3.46 -8.36 -7.98
C ALA A 554 -4.31 -9.22 -7.01
N ASP A 555 -4.80 -8.64 -5.90
CA ASP A 555 -5.65 -9.32 -4.92
C ASP A 555 -7.04 -9.68 -5.45
N VAL A 556 -7.51 -9.00 -6.50
CA VAL A 556 -8.83 -9.22 -7.12
C VAL A 556 -8.74 -9.88 -8.49
N THR A 557 -7.55 -9.94 -9.08
CA THR A 557 -7.36 -10.40 -10.46
C THR A 557 -7.35 -11.94 -10.54
N PRO A 558 -8.24 -12.56 -11.33
CA PRO A 558 -8.18 -13.99 -11.63
C PRO A 558 -6.89 -14.36 -12.39
N PRO A 559 -6.37 -15.59 -12.27
CA PRO A 559 -6.93 -16.74 -11.53
C PRO A 559 -6.63 -16.77 -10.03
N VAL A 560 -5.84 -15.86 -9.47
CA VAL A 560 -5.34 -16.01 -8.08
C VAL A 560 -6.24 -15.34 -7.04
N GLY A 561 -6.73 -14.11 -7.33
CA GLY A 561 -7.37 -13.18 -6.38
C GLY A 561 -7.83 -13.74 -5.03
N LEU A 562 -6.93 -13.76 -4.04
CA LEU A 562 -7.10 -14.48 -2.76
C LEU A 562 -8.33 -14.00 -1.97
N ALA A 563 -8.60 -12.69 -2.00
CA ALA A 563 -9.80 -12.11 -1.40
C ALA A 563 -11.07 -12.67 -2.06
N SER A 564 -11.04 -12.90 -3.38
CA SER A 564 -12.16 -13.52 -4.11
C SER A 564 -12.39 -14.98 -3.71
N TYR A 565 -11.33 -15.74 -3.45
CA TYR A 565 -11.45 -17.11 -2.92
C TYR A 565 -12.07 -17.12 -1.52
N ALA A 566 -11.64 -16.22 -0.64
CA ALA A 566 -12.20 -16.06 0.70
C ALA A 566 -13.67 -15.62 0.67
N ALA A 567 -14.05 -14.67 -0.19
CA ALA A 567 -15.44 -14.28 -0.35
C ALA A 567 -16.29 -15.38 -1.00
N ALA A 568 -15.72 -16.16 -1.91
CA ALA A 568 -16.42 -17.26 -2.57
C ALA A 568 -16.73 -18.40 -1.60
N SER A 569 -15.85 -18.69 -0.64
CA SER A 569 -16.10 -19.70 0.39
C SER A 569 -17.23 -19.27 1.35
N ILE A 570 -17.33 -17.98 1.68
CA ILE A 570 -18.43 -17.42 2.49
C ILE A 570 -19.74 -17.35 1.69
N SER A 571 -19.69 -16.86 0.44
CA SER A 571 -20.86 -16.70 -0.42
C SER A 571 -21.37 -18.02 -1.02
N ARG A 572 -20.55 -19.08 -1.00
CA ARG A 572 -20.76 -20.35 -1.70
C ARG A 572 -20.97 -20.15 -3.21
N ALA A 573 -20.17 -19.26 -3.78
CA ALA A 573 -20.14 -18.99 -5.22
C ALA A 573 -18.88 -19.61 -5.85
N ASP A 574 -18.83 -19.59 -7.18
CA ASP A 574 -17.61 -19.94 -7.92
C ASP A 574 -16.53 -18.85 -7.69
N PRO A 575 -15.31 -19.22 -7.23
CA PRO A 575 -14.24 -18.26 -6.95
C PRO A 575 -13.80 -17.45 -8.18
N ILE A 576 -13.71 -18.07 -9.34
CA ILE A 576 -13.25 -17.42 -10.57
C ILE A 576 -14.31 -16.42 -11.05
N LYS A 577 -15.59 -16.82 -11.05
CA LYS A 577 -16.69 -15.89 -11.40
C LYS A 577 -16.78 -14.72 -10.43
N THR A 578 -16.58 -14.99 -9.14
CA THR A 578 -16.54 -13.95 -8.09
C THR A 578 -15.38 -12.99 -8.34
N GLY A 579 -14.19 -13.50 -8.67
CA GLY A 579 -13.01 -12.70 -9.00
C GLY A 579 -13.17 -11.86 -10.27
N ILE A 580 -13.70 -12.43 -11.36
CA ILE A 580 -13.99 -11.67 -12.59
C ILE A 580 -14.94 -10.51 -12.29
N GLN A 581 -16.00 -10.78 -11.51
CA GLN A 581 -16.97 -9.74 -11.14
C GLN A 581 -16.35 -8.68 -10.21
N ALA A 582 -15.50 -9.09 -9.26
CA ALA A 582 -14.80 -8.19 -8.35
C ALA A 582 -13.78 -7.30 -9.09
N PHE A 583 -13.03 -7.87 -10.03
CA PHE A 583 -12.12 -7.14 -10.92
C PHE A 583 -12.88 -6.11 -11.75
N TRP A 584 -14.02 -6.50 -12.34
CA TRP A 584 -14.86 -5.59 -13.11
C TRP A 584 -15.37 -4.41 -12.26
N TYR A 585 -15.83 -4.68 -11.02
CA TYR A 585 -16.19 -3.59 -10.12
C TYR A 585 -14.98 -2.71 -9.80
N SER A 586 -13.82 -3.32 -9.56
CA SER A 586 -12.56 -2.64 -9.21
C SER A 586 -11.93 -1.84 -10.35
N GLY A 587 -12.43 -1.96 -11.60
CA GLY A 587 -12.01 -1.12 -12.73
C GLY A 587 -12.08 0.38 -12.44
N ARG A 588 -13.03 0.82 -11.60
CA ARG A 588 -13.13 2.22 -11.11
C ARG A 588 -11.89 2.68 -10.32
N THR A 589 -11.24 1.76 -9.61
CA THR A 589 -10.03 2.04 -8.82
C THR A 589 -8.80 1.96 -9.73
N ALA A 590 -8.82 1.06 -10.73
CA ALA A 590 -7.70 0.85 -11.65
C ALA A 590 -7.51 2.00 -12.66
N ILE A 591 -8.56 2.79 -12.96
CA ILE A 591 -8.43 3.95 -13.85
C ILE A 591 -7.79 5.17 -13.17
N LEU A 592 -7.94 5.32 -11.85
CA LEU A 592 -7.45 6.50 -11.12
C LEU A 592 -5.92 6.70 -11.27
N PRO A 593 -5.07 5.66 -11.23
CA PRO A 593 -3.65 5.79 -11.50
C PRO A 593 -3.31 6.42 -12.84
N PHE A 594 -3.97 6.00 -13.91
CA PHE A 594 -3.75 6.62 -15.21
C PHE A 594 -4.16 8.10 -15.18
N VAL A 595 -5.27 8.42 -14.51
CA VAL A 595 -5.73 9.81 -14.40
C VAL A 595 -4.73 10.67 -13.64
N PHE A 596 -4.32 10.29 -12.43
CA PHE A 596 -3.48 11.16 -11.61
C PHE A 596 -2.04 11.28 -12.11
N MET A 597 -1.56 10.35 -12.94
CA MET A 597 -0.28 10.50 -13.63
C MET A 597 -0.33 11.70 -14.58
N PHE A 598 -1.45 11.91 -15.29
CA PHE A 598 -1.64 13.05 -16.19
C PHE A 598 -2.40 14.23 -15.57
N ASN A 599 -2.86 14.09 -14.32
CA ASN A 599 -3.49 15.14 -13.53
C ASN A 599 -3.11 15.01 -12.04
N PRO A 600 -1.88 15.40 -11.65
CA PRO A 600 -1.38 15.25 -10.28
C PRO A 600 -2.18 16.03 -9.23
N GLU A 601 -3.01 17.00 -9.63
CA GLU A 601 -3.92 17.73 -8.73
C GLU A 601 -4.91 16.80 -8.02
N LEU A 602 -5.22 15.64 -8.62
CA LEU A 602 -6.03 14.61 -7.96
C LEU A 602 -5.35 14.07 -6.68
N LEU A 603 -4.02 14.15 -6.60
CA LEU A 603 -3.23 13.82 -5.43
C LEU A 603 -2.98 15.06 -4.54
N LEU A 604 -3.66 16.17 -4.75
CA LEU A 604 -3.43 17.43 -4.03
C LEU A 604 -1.99 17.97 -4.16
N ILE A 605 -1.35 17.68 -5.30
CA ILE A 605 -0.06 18.25 -5.70
C ILE A 605 -0.33 19.55 -6.44
N ASN A 606 0.39 20.62 -6.07
CA ASN A 606 0.24 21.97 -6.62
C ASN A 606 -1.18 22.55 -6.44
N VAL A 607 -1.85 22.19 -5.34
CA VAL A 607 -3.18 22.71 -4.97
C VAL A 607 -3.03 23.66 -3.79
N ASN A 608 -3.25 24.95 -4.05
CA ASN A 608 -2.92 26.01 -3.09
C ASN A 608 -4.14 26.48 -2.28
N SER A 609 -5.36 26.19 -2.74
CA SER A 609 -6.60 26.61 -2.09
C SER A 609 -7.53 25.44 -1.72
N TRP A 610 -8.18 25.53 -0.56
CA TRP A 610 -9.22 24.57 -0.16
C TRP A 610 -10.40 24.52 -1.14
N LEU A 611 -10.75 25.66 -1.76
CA LEU A 611 -11.81 25.73 -2.77
C LEU A 611 -11.42 24.97 -4.04
N GLU A 612 -10.16 25.06 -4.43
CA GLU A 612 -9.60 24.33 -5.57
C GLU A 612 -9.63 22.82 -5.32
N GLY A 613 -9.22 22.38 -4.12
CA GLY A 613 -9.32 20.98 -3.71
C GLY A 613 -10.77 20.45 -3.73
N ILE A 614 -11.74 21.24 -3.25
CA ILE A 614 -13.16 20.89 -3.31
C ILE A 614 -13.64 20.80 -4.77
N LEU A 615 -13.23 21.75 -5.62
CA LEU A 615 -13.57 21.73 -7.04
C LEU A 615 -13.03 20.45 -7.72
N ILE A 616 -11.76 20.14 -7.53
CA ILE A 616 -11.11 18.92 -8.07
C ILE A 616 -11.86 17.67 -7.59
N PHE A 617 -12.20 17.61 -6.29
CA PHE A 617 -12.95 16.49 -5.72
C PHE A 617 -14.32 16.32 -6.40
N VAL A 618 -15.10 17.41 -6.53
CA VAL A 618 -16.44 17.37 -7.14
C VAL A 618 -16.36 16.96 -8.61
N MET A 619 -15.42 17.53 -9.38
CA MET A 619 -15.28 17.22 -10.81
C MET A 619 -14.84 15.78 -11.04
N SER A 620 -13.87 15.32 -10.26
CA SER A 620 -13.37 13.94 -10.33
C SER A 620 -14.42 12.94 -9.85
N LEU A 621 -15.28 13.33 -8.91
CA LEU A 621 -16.44 12.53 -8.49
C LEU A 621 -17.47 12.39 -9.63
N LEU A 622 -17.79 13.47 -10.34
CA LEU A 622 -18.67 13.41 -11.51
C LEU A 622 -18.05 12.58 -12.65
N ALA A 623 -16.73 12.69 -12.85
CA ALA A 623 -15.99 11.90 -13.82
C ALA A 623 -16.08 10.39 -13.51
N ILE A 624 -15.79 9.98 -12.26
CA ILE A 624 -15.86 8.57 -11.89
C ILE A 624 -17.29 8.02 -11.91
N ILE A 625 -18.30 8.84 -11.58
CA ILE A 625 -19.71 8.44 -11.68
C ILE A 625 -20.08 8.19 -13.15
N SER A 626 -19.59 9.03 -14.06
CA SER A 626 -19.77 8.85 -15.51
C SER A 626 -19.11 7.55 -15.98
N PHE A 627 -17.85 7.31 -15.61
CA PHE A 627 -17.13 6.08 -15.88
C PHE A 627 -17.87 4.84 -15.34
N THR A 628 -18.35 4.94 -14.10
CA THR A 628 -19.08 3.86 -13.43
C THR A 628 -20.41 3.57 -14.11
N ALA A 629 -21.14 4.61 -14.54
CA ALA A 629 -22.39 4.45 -15.25
C ALA A 629 -22.19 3.69 -16.58
N VAL A 630 -21.14 4.05 -17.32
CA VAL A 630 -20.76 3.40 -18.59
C VAL A 630 -20.36 1.94 -18.37
N THR A 631 -19.46 1.67 -17.42
CA THR A 631 -19.01 0.30 -17.12
C THR A 631 -20.12 -0.59 -16.59
N GLN A 632 -21.12 -0.02 -15.90
CA GLN A 632 -22.31 -0.73 -15.44
C GLN A 632 -23.44 -0.75 -16.47
N ASN A 633 -23.28 -0.10 -17.62
CA ASN A 633 -24.31 0.08 -18.65
C ASN A 633 -25.66 0.59 -18.10
N TRP A 634 -25.60 1.44 -17.07
CA TRP A 634 -26.77 1.93 -16.35
C TRP A 634 -26.50 3.28 -15.70
N PHE A 635 -27.44 4.22 -15.80
CA PHE A 635 -27.39 5.50 -15.10
C PHE A 635 -28.66 5.68 -14.25
N LYS A 636 -29.72 6.27 -14.78
CA LYS A 636 -31.09 6.10 -14.24
C LYS A 636 -31.79 4.91 -14.87
N LEU A 637 -31.58 4.77 -16.17
CA LEU A 637 -32.07 3.71 -17.03
C LEU A 637 -30.87 3.02 -17.70
N LYS A 638 -31.12 1.90 -18.37
CA LYS A 638 -30.14 1.26 -19.26
C LYS A 638 -29.61 2.27 -20.29
N LEU A 639 -28.29 2.37 -20.42
CA LEU A 639 -27.68 3.33 -21.34
C LEU A 639 -27.88 2.90 -22.80
N LYS A 640 -28.10 3.87 -23.67
CA LYS A 640 -27.94 3.69 -25.13
C LYS A 640 -26.50 4.04 -25.53
N LEU A 641 -26.05 3.55 -26.69
CA LEU A 641 -24.68 3.75 -27.15
C LEU A 641 -24.26 5.23 -27.18
N TYR A 642 -25.13 6.12 -27.67
CA TYR A 642 -24.83 7.56 -27.69
C TYR A 642 -24.75 8.17 -26.28
N GLU A 643 -25.57 7.72 -25.32
CA GLU A 643 -25.50 8.17 -23.92
C GLU A 643 -24.19 7.71 -23.28
N SER A 644 -23.75 6.49 -23.59
CA SER A 644 -22.45 5.97 -23.15
C SER A 644 -21.29 6.76 -23.74
N LEU A 645 -21.31 7.07 -25.04
CA LEU A 645 -20.27 7.88 -25.69
C LEU A 645 -20.20 9.29 -25.09
N MET A 646 -21.34 9.93 -24.86
CA MET A 646 -21.41 11.24 -24.19
C MET A 646 -20.82 11.18 -22.78
N LEU A 647 -21.14 10.15 -21.99
CA LEU A 647 -20.58 9.98 -20.65
C LEU A 647 -19.08 9.67 -20.67
N ILE A 648 -18.56 8.95 -21.67
CA ILE A 648 -17.11 8.73 -21.84
C ILE A 648 -16.42 10.07 -22.12
N ILE A 649 -16.97 10.89 -23.03
CA ILE A 649 -16.44 12.22 -23.33
C ILE A 649 -16.46 13.10 -22.08
N ALA A 650 -17.58 13.13 -21.35
CA ALA A 650 -17.68 13.86 -20.08
C ALA A 650 -16.63 13.37 -19.07
N CYS A 651 -16.45 12.05 -18.94
CA CYS A 651 -15.44 11.44 -18.07
C CYS A 651 -14.02 11.90 -18.42
N CYS A 652 -13.62 11.86 -19.69
CA CYS A 652 -12.30 12.30 -20.13
C CYS A 652 -12.06 13.79 -19.85
N ILE A 653 -13.04 14.64 -20.16
CA ILE A 653 -12.95 16.09 -19.95
C ILE A 653 -12.86 16.43 -18.46
N LEU A 654 -13.69 15.79 -17.63
CA LEU A 654 -13.74 16.06 -16.19
C LEU A 654 -12.50 15.53 -15.46
N PHE A 655 -11.88 14.44 -15.91
CA PHE A 655 -10.65 13.93 -15.31
C PHE A 655 -9.40 14.70 -15.76
N ARG A 656 -9.34 15.15 -17.01
CA ARG A 656 -8.19 15.87 -17.56
C ARG A 656 -8.65 17.07 -18.38
N PRO A 657 -9.08 18.17 -17.73
CA PRO A 657 -9.48 19.39 -18.44
C PRO A 657 -8.30 20.01 -19.21
N GLY A 658 -7.07 19.83 -18.70
CA GLY A 658 -5.84 20.28 -19.35
C GLY A 658 -5.66 19.74 -20.76
N PHE A 659 -6.13 18.52 -21.05
CA PHE A 659 -6.03 17.96 -22.40
C PHE A 659 -6.77 18.80 -23.46
N LEU A 660 -7.92 19.39 -23.11
CA LEU A 660 -8.60 20.31 -24.02
C LEU A 660 -7.85 21.64 -24.11
N LEU A 661 -7.39 22.16 -22.97
CA LEU A 661 -6.59 23.39 -22.95
C LEU A 661 -5.38 23.26 -23.87
N ASP A 662 -4.62 22.17 -23.79
CA ASP A 662 -3.41 21.93 -24.59
C ASP A 662 -3.70 21.95 -26.10
N ASN A 663 -4.89 21.52 -26.53
CA ASN A 663 -5.29 21.52 -27.94
C ASN A 663 -5.70 22.92 -28.45
N PHE A 664 -6.29 23.77 -27.60
CA PHE A 664 -6.72 25.12 -27.97
C PHE A 664 -5.64 26.17 -27.72
N TYR A 665 -4.86 26.00 -26.65
CA TYR A 665 -3.81 26.87 -26.15
C TYR A 665 -2.58 26.01 -25.78
N PRO A 666 -1.74 25.61 -26.75
CA PRO A 666 -0.62 24.72 -26.50
C PRO A 666 0.43 25.31 -25.56
N ASP A 667 1.00 24.45 -24.70
CA ASP A 667 2.43 24.23 -24.42
C ASP A 667 3.56 25.26 -24.69
N THR A 668 3.34 26.55 -24.96
CA THR A 668 4.41 27.40 -25.52
C THR A 668 5.35 27.96 -24.46
N ILE A 669 6.64 27.72 -24.67
CA ILE A 669 7.75 28.27 -23.87
C ILE A 669 8.27 29.53 -24.57
N GLU A 670 8.34 30.64 -23.82
CA GLU A 670 9.04 31.84 -24.24
C GLU A 670 10.51 31.68 -23.86
N ASN A 671 11.39 31.56 -24.86
CA ASN A 671 12.84 31.47 -24.62
C ASN A 671 13.36 32.80 -24.09
N ILE A 672 14.13 32.72 -23.01
CA ILE A 672 14.81 33.84 -22.38
C ILE A 672 16.29 33.73 -22.75
N ASP A 673 16.96 34.88 -22.90
CA ASP A 673 18.40 34.91 -23.06
C ASP A 673 19.07 34.29 -21.82
N ILE A 674 19.96 33.33 -22.03
CA ILE A 674 20.66 32.62 -20.95
C ILE A 674 21.46 33.61 -20.08
N ASN A 675 21.92 34.72 -20.67
CA ASN A 675 22.65 35.77 -19.95
C ASN A 675 21.79 36.52 -18.93
N ASP A 676 20.46 36.55 -19.10
CA ASP A 676 19.58 37.21 -18.14
C ASP A 676 19.46 36.41 -16.81
N MET A 677 19.90 35.15 -16.77
CA MET A 677 20.04 34.39 -15.52
C MET A 677 21.10 34.98 -14.58
N GLU A 678 22.05 35.80 -15.06
CA GLU A 678 22.96 36.54 -14.18
C GLU A 678 22.28 37.72 -13.48
N ARG A 679 21.22 38.27 -14.09
CA ARG A 679 20.49 39.43 -13.58
C ARG A 679 19.35 39.07 -12.64
N GLY A 680 18.92 37.82 -12.67
CA GLY A 680 17.78 37.32 -11.91
C GLY A 680 16.47 37.44 -12.68
N ILE A 681 15.77 36.32 -12.83
CA ILE A 681 14.50 36.24 -13.55
C ILE A 681 13.38 35.99 -12.54
N TYR A 682 12.37 36.86 -12.56
CA TYR A 682 11.10 36.64 -11.87
C TYR A 682 10.15 35.87 -12.79
N SER A 683 9.88 34.63 -12.43
CA SER A 683 8.88 33.77 -13.07
C SER A 683 8.29 32.83 -12.02
N GLU A 684 7.10 32.28 -12.24
CA GLU A 684 6.61 31.19 -11.39
C GLU A 684 7.39 29.90 -11.62
N LYS A 685 7.84 29.67 -12.86
CA LYS A 685 8.59 28.48 -13.29
C LYS A 685 9.62 28.84 -14.35
N ILE A 686 10.72 28.10 -14.38
CA ILE A 686 11.69 28.14 -15.48
C ILE A 686 11.95 26.73 -15.99
N ILE A 687 12.10 26.62 -17.30
CA ILE A 687 12.43 25.39 -18.00
C ILE A 687 13.84 25.54 -18.57
N ILE A 688 14.74 24.65 -18.17
CA ILE A 688 16.14 24.61 -18.58
C ILE A 688 16.34 23.36 -19.45
N THR A 689 16.68 23.56 -20.71
CA THR A 689 17.06 22.46 -21.61
C THR A 689 18.56 22.25 -21.53
N THR A 690 18.98 21.05 -21.15
CA THR A 690 20.40 20.69 -21.03
C THR A 690 20.76 19.51 -21.93
N ILE A 691 22.04 19.39 -22.25
CA ILE A 691 22.64 18.23 -22.90
C ILE A 691 23.78 17.72 -22.03
N ASP A 692 23.79 16.41 -21.77
CA ASP A 692 24.84 15.76 -21.01
C ASP A 692 26.08 15.44 -21.87
N LEU A 693 27.12 14.90 -21.25
CA LEU A 693 28.36 14.49 -21.93
C LEU A 693 28.18 13.26 -22.86
N LEU A 694 27.01 12.63 -22.84
CA LEU A 694 26.64 11.47 -23.67
C LEU A 694 25.68 11.88 -24.81
N ASP A 695 25.61 13.18 -25.13
CA ASP A 695 24.72 13.79 -26.13
C ASP A 695 23.22 13.53 -25.91
N LYS A 696 22.81 13.23 -24.67
CA LYS A 696 21.39 13.10 -24.32
C LYS A 696 20.85 14.45 -23.90
N LYS A 697 19.85 14.93 -24.65
CA LYS A 697 19.06 16.11 -24.29
C LYS A 697 18.05 15.76 -23.20
N GLN A 698 17.94 16.63 -22.21
CA GLN A 698 16.94 16.55 -21.15
C GLN A 698 16.40 17.93 -20.85
N THR A 699 15.14 17.99 -20.41
CA THR A 699 14.48 19.24 -20.03
C THR A 699 14.17 19.17 -18.55
N ILE A 700 14.61 20.17 -17.80
CA ILE A 700 14.46 20.28 -16.35
C ILE A 700 13.57 21.48 -16.07
N THR A 701 12.51 21.28 -15.30
CA THR A 701 11.62 22.35 -14.85
C THR A 701 11.90 22.65 -13.39
N ILE A 702 12.03 23.93 -13.04
CA ILE A 702 12.28 24.38 -11.67
C ILE A 702 11.18 25.37 -11.30
N ASP A 703 10.53 25.13 -10.17
CA ASP A 703 9.46 25.99 -9.66
C ASP A 703 10.02 27.06 -8.72
N SER A 704 9.43 28.25 -8.72
CA SER A 704 9.87 29.35 -7.87
C SER A 704 9.70 29.06 -6.37
N GLU A 705 8.77 28.16 -6.03
CA GLU A 705 8.60 27.62 -4.68
C GLU A 705 9.85 26.88 -4.19
N ASP A 706 10.58 26.19 -5.08
CA ASP A 706 11.78 25.44 -4.71
C ASP A 706 12.93 26.34 -4.25
N ILE A 707 12.94 27.62 -4.69
CA ILE A 707 13.93 28.65 -4.35
C ILE A 707 13.40 29.68 -3.33
N ASP A 708 12.38 29.33 -2.53
CA ASP A 708 11.74 30.21 -1.55
C ASP A 708 11.19 31.52 -2.17
N HIS A 709 10.62 31.44 -3.38
CA HIS A 709 10.12 32.58 -4.16
C HIS A 709 11.17 33.67 -4.48
N LYS A 710 12.45 33.31 -4.46
CA LYS A 710 13.54 34.19 -4.91
C LYS A 710 13.59 34.27 -6.43
N GLU A 711 14.37 35.21 -6.94
CA GLU A 711 14.69 35.29 -8.37
C GLU A 711 15.47 34.05 -8.82
N PHE A 712 15.18 33.57 -10.02
CA PHE A 712 15.99 32.54 -10.65
C PHE A 712 17.30 33.16 -11.14
N ASN A 713 18.40 32.80 -10.48
CA ASN A 713 19.75 33.10 -10.92
C ASN A 713 20.68 31.89 -10.64
N TRP A 714 21.87 31.88 -11.24
CA TRP A 714 22.82 30.77 -11.10
C TRP A 714 23.21 30.52 -9.63
N ASP A 715 23.37 31.58 -8.85
CA ASP A 715 23.76 31.51 -7.43
C ASP A 715 22.70 30.87 -6.52
N ASN A 716 21.42 31.24 -6.69
CA ASN A 716 20.28 30.69 -5.93
C ASN A 716 20.04 29.22 -6.30
N LEU A 717 20.33 28.83 -7.55
CA LEU A 717 20.35 27.43 -7.97
C LEU A 717 21.59 26.67 -7.48
N GLY A 718 22.60 27.36 -6.95
CA GLY A 718 23.86 26.80 -6.45
C GLY A 718 24.81 26.33 -7.56
N ILE A 719 24.73 26.96 -8.73
CA ILE A 719 25.45 26.63 -9.95
C ILE A 719 26.51 27.69 -10.23
N ASN A 720 27.72 27.26 -10.56
CA ASN A 720 28.69 28.09 -11.26
C ASN A 720 28.51 27.88 -12.77
N ALA A 721 28.30 28.97 -13.49
CA ALA A 721 28.13 28.98 -14.93
C ALA A 721 29.45 29.35 -15.60
N MET A 722 29.91 28.56 -16.56
CA MET A 722 31.04 28.90 -17.43
C MET A 722 30.65 28.69 -18.89
N THR A 723 31.20 29.48 -19.81
CA THR A 723 30.93 29.30 -21.24
C THR A 723 31.36 27.90 -21.69
N SER A 724 30.49 27.19 -22.40
CA SER A 724 30.79 25.85 -22.90
C SER A 724 31.83 25.91 -24.02
N TYR A 725 32.77 24.97 -24.02
CA TYR A 725 33.73 24.79 -25.12
C TYR A 725 33.21 23.83 -26.21
N LEU A 726 32.13 23.09 -25.94
CA LEU A 726 31.62 22.05 -26.82
C LEU A 726 30.43 22.51 -27.68
N TYR A 727 29.67 23.50 -27.18
CA TYR A 727 28.44 23.98 -27.80
C TYR A 727 28.45 25.51 -27.84
N GLU A 728 28.28 26.08 -29.03
CA GLU A 728 28.23 27.53 -29.26
C GLU A 728 27.03 28.14 -28.51
N ASP A 729 27.24 29.27 -27.83
CA ASP A 729 26.26 29.97 -26.98
C ASP A 729 25.65 29.18 -25.80
N ALA A 730 26.22 28.01 -25.45
CA ALA A 730 25.79 27.22 -24.31
C ALA A 730 26.60 27.51 -23.05
N ILE A 731 25.97 27.29 -21.88
CA ILE A 731 26.65 27.42 -20.58
C ILE A 731 26.90 26.04 -19.98
N GLN A 732 28.16 25.72 -19.67
CA GLN A 732 28.53 24.53 -18.93
C GLN A 732 28.31 24.73 -17.43
N ILE A 733 27.63 23.77 -16.82
CA ILE A 733 27.30 23.75 -15.40
C ILE A 733 28.45 23.17 -14.59
N SER A 734 28.92 23.92 -13.61
CA SER A 734 29.80 23.46 -12.54
C SER A 734 29.16 23.78 -11.18
N ILE A 735 28.55 22.79 -10.56
CA ILE A 735 27.80 22.91 -9.31
C ILE A 735 28.77 23.19 -8.16
N LEU A 736 28.46 24.25 -7.43
CA LEU A 736 29.29 24.80 -6.36
C LEU A 736 28.96 24.17 -5.00
N LYS A 737 27.72 23.72 -4.79
CA LYS A 737 27.23 23.19 -3.51
C LYS A 737 26.51 21.86 -3.69
N PHE A 738 27.01 20.83 -3.03
CA PHE A 738 26.33 19.54 -2.90
C PHE A 738 24.96 19.74 -2.23
N ASN A 739 23.90 19.17 -2.80
CA ASN A 739 22.51 19.31 -2.34
C ASN A 739 21.86 20.70 -2.56
N ALA A 740 22.39 21.53 -3.47
CA ALA A 740 21.70 22.75 -3.93
C ALA A 740 20.47 22.44 -4.80
N ILE A 741 19.55 23.39 -4.94
CA ILE A 741 18.28 23.22 -5.64
C ILE A 741 18.49 22.78 -7.09
N GLY A 742 19.45 23.38 -7.81
CA GLY A 742 19.79 22.94 -9.17
C GLY A 742 20.19 21.47 -9.24
N TYR A 743 20.95 20.97 -8.26
CA TYR A 743 21.31 19.55 -8.16
C TYR A 743 20.12 18.65 -7.86
N GLN A 744 19.22 19.09 -6.96
CA GLN A 744 17.99 18.36 -6.63
C GLN A 744 17.03 18.27 -7.82
N SER A 745 16.95 19.33 -8.63
CA SER A 745 16.15 19.39 -9.86
C SER A 745 16.77 18.59 -11.01
N GLY A 746 17.97 18.00 -10.83
CA GLY A 746 18.59 17.10 -11.80
C GLY A 746 19.67 17.72 -12.69
N LEU A 747 20.09 18.96 -12.43
CA LEU A 747 21.26 19.54 -13.06
C LEU A 747 22.52 18.88 -12.47
N GLN A 748 23.46 18.49 -13.32
CA GLN A 748 24.69 17.79 -12.91
C GLN A 748 25.92 18.50 -13.46
N ASN A 749 27.07 18.24 -12.83
CA ASN A 749 28.35 18.74 -13.31
C ASN A 749 28.66 18.26 -14.72
N GLY A 750 29.10 19.19 -15.56
CA GLY A 750 29.52 18.90 -16.93
C GLY A 750 28.40 18.97 -17.97
N MET A 751 27.14 19.12 -17.55
CA MET A 751 26.02 19.37 -18.47
C MET A 751 26.11 20.75 -19.10
N ASN A 752 25.64 20.90 -20.34
CA ASN A 752 25.57 22.17 -21.04
C ASN A 752 24.11 22.62 -21.14
N VAL A 753 23.80 23.84 -20.68
CA VAL A 753 22.51 24.51 -20.84
C VAL A 753 22.43 25.08 -22.25
N LEU A 754 21.45 24.62 -23.02
CA LEU A 754 21.20 25.04 -24.40
C LEU A 754 20.18 26.17 -24.50
N SER A 755 19.20 26.19 -23.59
CA SER A 755 18.18 27.24 -23.55
C SER A 755 17.52 27.30 -22.19
N VAL A 756 17.10 28.51 -21.82
CA VAL A 756 16.27 28.80 -20.65
C VAL A 756 14.97 29.41 -21.15
N GLY A 757 13.83 28.98 -20.61
CA GLY A 757 12.55 29.54 -21.02
C GLY A 757 11.55 29.63 -19.88
N LYS A 758 10.60 30.55 -19.99
CA LYS A 758 9.44 30.66 -19.09
C LYS A 758 8.17 30.18 -19.81
N PRO A 759 7.24 29.51 -19.11
CA PRO A 759 5.95 29.19 -19.70
C PRO A 759 5.12 30.47 -19.89
N VAL A 760 4.43 30.57 -21.03
CA VAL A 760 3.50 31.68 -21.30
C VAL A 760 2.24 31.54 -20.44
N GLU A 761 1.76 32.63 -19.85
CA GLU A 761 0.51 32.64 -19.06
C GLU A 761 -0.69 32.14 -19.90
N ARG A 762 -1.46 31.20 -19.35
CA ARG A 762 -2.64 30.62 -19.98
C ARG A 762 -3.91 30.93 -19.20
N ILE A 763 -5.05 30.85 -19.90
CA ILE A 763 -6.35 30.78 -19.22
C ILE A 763 -6.40 29.56 -18.29
N SER A 764 -7.11 29.70 -17.17
CA SER A 764 -7.26 28.59 -16.23
C SER A 764 -7.92 27.38 -16.89
N LYS A 765 -7.30 26.20 -16.76
CA LYS A 765 -7.86 24.93 -17.25
C LYS A 765 -9.24 24.61 -16.67
N TYR A 766 -9.62 25.16 -15.53
CA TYR A 766 -10.91 24.87 -14.89
C TYR A 766 -12.13 25.32 -15.69
N TRP A 767 -11.97 26.28 -16.61
CA TRP A 767 -13.03 26.64 -17.57
C TRP A 767 -13.47 25.44 -18.43
N PHE A 768 -12.58 24.51 -18.69
CA PHE A 768 -12.86 23.30 -19.48
C PHE A 768 -13.63 22.22 -18.71
N TYR A 769 -13.94 22.42 -17.42
CA TYR A 769 -14.93 21.58 -16.73
C TYR A 769 -16.35 21.82 -17.22
N ILE A 770 -16.68 23.04 -17.65
CA ILE A 770 -18.05 23.44 -18.02
C ILE A 770 -18.62 22.55 -19.13
N PRO A 771 -17.92 22.31 -20.27
CA PRO A 771 -18.39 21.37 -21.28
C PRO A 771 -18.66 19.96 -20.75
N GLY A 772 -17.78 19.43 -19.90
CA GLY A 772 -17.94 18.10 -19.29
C GLY A 772 -19.20 18.01 -18.42
N ILE A 773 -19.45 19.02 -17.60
CA ILE A 773 -20.65 19.12 -16.75
C ILE A 773 -21.91 19.22 -17.62
N MET A 774 -21.89 20.06 -18.67
CA MET A 774 -23.03 20.21 -19.58
C MET A 774 -23.39 18.89 -20.25
N ILE A 775 -22.40 18.11 -20.69
CA ILE A 775 -22.64 16.80 -21.30
C ILE A 775 -23.24 15.83 -20.28
N PHE A 776 -22.70 15.79 -19.05
CA PHE A 776 -23.22 14.94 -17.96
C PHE A 776 -24.69 15.27 -17.63
N ILE A 777 -25.00 16.55 -17.46
CA ILE A 777 -26.37 17.03 -17.20
C ILE A 777 -27.27 16.76 -18.42
N GLY A 778 -26.76 16.93 -19.64
CA GLY A 778 -27.47 16.61 -20.87
C GLY A 778 -27.95 15.16 -20.91
N VAL A 779 -27.07 14.20 -20.59
CA VAL A 779 -27.45 12.78 -20.51
C VAL A 779 -28.49 12.53 -19.41
N TYR A 780 -28.34 13.18 -18.25
CA TYR A 780 -29.33 13.11 -17.17
C TYR A 780 -30.72 13.59 -17.61
N LEU A 781 -30.79 14.71 -18.33
CA LEU A 781 -32.04 15.27 -18.85
C LEU A 781 -32.65 14.37 -19.93
N ILE A 782 -31.86 13.88 -20.88
CA ILE A 782 -32.31 12.95 -21.93
C ILE A 782 -32.97 11.70 -21.33
N GLN A 783 -32.33 11.09 -20.32
CA GLN A 783 -32.93 9.93 -19.65
C GLN A 783 -34.20 10.27 -18.86
N THR A 784 -34.26 11.46 -18.26
CA THR A 784 -35.44 11.93 -17.54
C THR A 784 -36.63 12.11 -18.49
N MET A 785 -36.41 12.68 -19.67
CA MET A 785 -37.43 12.77 -20.72
C MET A 785 -37.89 11.38 -21.16
N ARG A 786 -36.95 10.46 -21.45
CA ARG A 786 -37.27 9.09 -21.84
C ARG A 786 -38.10 8.33 -20.80
N SER A 787 -37.79 8.51 -19.51
CA SER A 787 -38.55 7.90 -18.41
C SER A 787 -39.98 8.42 -18.31
N ARG A 788 -40.24 9.68 -18.68
CA ARG A 788 -41.59 10.25 -18.70
C ARG A 788 -42.40 9.70 -19.87
N PHE A 789 -41.82 9.64 -21.06
CA PHE A 789 -42.46 9.04 -22.25
C PHE A 789 -42.85 7.58 -22.02
N SER A 790 -41.99 6.76 -21.38
CA SER A 790 -42.35 5.36 -21.08
C SER A 790 -43.47 5.20 -20.06
N ARG A 791 -43.69 6.18 -19.17
CA ARG A 791 -44.80 6.16 -18.19
C ARG A 791 -46.10 6.74 -18.77
N GLY A 792 -46.02 7.63 -19.75
CA GLY A 792 -47.17 8.21 -20.44
C GLY A 792 -47.84 7.26 -21.45
N VAL A 793 -47.20 6.13 -21.80
CA VAL A 793 -47.76 5.09 -22.68
C VAL A 793 -48.36 3.93 -21.87
N SER A 794 -48.20 3.92 -20.54
CA SER A 794 -48.79 2.93 -19.61
C SER A 794 -49.99 3.45 -18.81
N LEU A 795 -50.46 4.66 -19.13
CA LEU A 795 -51.74 5.23 -18.74
C LEU A 795 -52.63 5.24 -19.98
#